data_AF-A0A2H5Q915-F1
#
_entry.id   AF-A0A2H5Q915-F1
#
_cell.length_a   1.000
_cell.length_b   1.000
_cell.length_c   1.000
_cell.angle_alpha   90.00
_cell.angle_beta   90.00
_cell.angle_gamma   90.00
#
_symmetry.space_group_name_H-M   'P 1'
#
loop_
_entity.id
_entity.type
_entity.pdbx_description
1 polymer ?
#
loop_
_entity_poly.entity_id
_entity_poly.type
_entity_poly.pdbx_seq_one_letter_code
_entity_poly.pdbx_strand_id
1 'polypeptide(L)'
;MATTAQENLPPPLDSKAELPPLFDGTPRLYISYSCPFAQRAWITRNYKGLQDKIKLVPLNLQDRPAWYKEKVYPVNKVPALEHNGKVIGESLDLIKYVDSNFEGPSLLPDDPEKRKFADELFSHIDTFTNDVYTSFKGDPAKQAGPAFDYLEKALDKFDDGPFFLGQFSQVDIAYIPFVERFQIFLSEEFKYDITAGRPKLAAWIEELNKLDAYKSTKADPKQLVEFYRSRFVGPAVNLQSVRLEAALNQLWPWFCEISVYENLPPVFDSKSEQPPPPLFDGTTRDYKIGDISLVAFESQRKPVPSLEHNGKIIGESLDLINYVDSNFEGPSLLPDDPEKRKFAEELFSYSDTFIKDVSTSFKGDTAKEAGPAFDFLEKALDKFDDGPFFLGQFSLVDIAYIPFVDGYQMILSEGFKYDATIGRPKLAAWIEELNKMDVYKQTKYFKDPKQLFEYYRIRFLIASRDSTEQKAYKKSTRKKVNAMATVVHENLPPVLDSKSEQPPSVFDGTTRLYMAYTCPFAQRVWITRNYKGLQDEIKLVAISLEDKPVWYKEKVHPANKVPALEHNGKIVGESLDLIKYVDSNFEGPSLLPDDPEKRKFAEELFSYSDTFNITVYGSFKGDPAKEAGPCFDYLEKALHKFDDGPFLLGQLSLVDIAYIPFVERAQIFLSEVIKYDITAGRPKLAAWIEELNQVDAYKQTKLKDPKGLVELYKIRYMVPYAEHFVLI
;
A
#
# COMPACT_ATOMS: atom_id res chain seq x y z
N MET A 1 11.23 47.67 -28.07
CA MET A 1 11.06 47.15 -26.69
C MET A 1 9.62 47.39 -26.28
N ALA A 2 8.78 46.35 -26.31
CA ALA A 2 7.50 46.38 -25.62
C ALA A 2 7.78 45.93 -24.19
N THR A 3 7.60 46.83 -23.22
CA THR A 3 7.58 46.51 -21.80
C THR A 3 6.52 45.44 -21.57
N THR A 4 6.94 44.20 -21.29
CA THR A 4 6.08 43.10 -20.88
C THR A 4 5.45 43.46 -19.54
N ALA A 5 4.21 43.94 -19.56
CA ALA A 5 3.40 44.01 -18.35
C ALA A 5 3.36 42.61 -17.73
N GLN A 6 3.59 42.52 -16.42
CA GLN A 6 3.54 41.26 -15.68
C GLN A 6 2.15 40.64 -15.86
N GLU A 7 2.07 39.55 -16.63
CA GLU A 7 0.81 38.86 -16.90
C GLU A 7 0.25 38.33 -15.57
N ASN A 8 -0.99 38.73 -15.25
CA ASN A 8 -1.67 38.20 -14.08
C ASN A 8 -2.08 36.75 -14.37
N LEU A 9 -1.41 35.80 -13.73
CA LEU A 9 -1.62 34.37 -13.96
C LEU A 9 -2.96 33.93 -13.37
N PRO A 10 -3.86 33.31 -14.15
CA PRO A 10 -5.09 32.77 -13.60
C PRO A 10 -4.79 31.67 -12.57
N PRO A 11 -5.60 31.52 -11.50
CA PRO A 11 -5.43 30.43 -10.55
C PRO A 11 -5.70 29.07 -11.23
N PRO A 12 -5.01 27.98 -10.83
CA PRO A 12 -5.31 26.64 -11.32
C PRO A 12 -6.76 26.23 -11.06
N LEU A 13 -7.44 25.73 -12.09
CA LEU A 13 -8.80 25.23 -12.03
C LEU A 13 -8.84 23.85 -11.34
N ASP A 14 -9.73 23.72 -10.37
CA ASP A 14 -9.96 22.50 -9.60
C ASP A 14 -11.17 21.70 -10.13
N SER A 15 -11.56 20.62 -9.45
CA SER A 15 -12.68 19.77 -9.88
C SER A 15 -14.04 20.48 -9.95
N LYS A 16 -14.18 21.63 -9.28
CA LYS A 16 -15.41 22.43 -9.21
C LYS A 16 -15.45 23.53 -10.25
N ALA A 17 -14.33 23.81 -10.93
CA ALA A 17 -14.27 24.85 -11.94
C ALA A 17 -15.16 24.54 -13.13
N GLU A 18 -15.86 25.56 -13.63
CA GLU A 18 -16.68 25.45 -14.83
C GLU A 18 -15.82 25.28 -16.09
N LEU A 19 -16.37 24.57 -17.07
CA LEU A 19 -15.74 24.40 -18.38
C LEU A 19 -15.70 25.75 -19.10
N PRO A 20 -14.50 26.25 -19.52
CA PRO A 20 -14.42 27.39 -20.40
C PRO A 20 -15.14 27.12 -21.73
N PRO A 21 -15.68 28.14 -22.42
CA PRO A 21 -16.30 27.95 -23.73
C PRO A 21 -15.38 27.19 -24.68
N LEU A 22 -15.88 26.11 -25.28
CA LEU A 22 -15.07 25.24 -26.14
C LEU A 22 -15.32 25.59 -27.61
N PHE A 23 -14.24 25.70 -28.39
CA PHE A 23 -14.24 26.02 -29.81
C PHE A 23 -14.97 27.33 -30.16
N ASP A 24 -14.92 28.32 -29.26
CA ASP A 24 -15.49 29.67 -29.47
C ASP A 24 -14.59 30.59 -30.33
N GLY A 25 -13.49 30.05 -30.86
CA GLY A 25 -12.51 30.79 -31.64
C GLY A 25 -11.34 31.35 -30.83
N THR A 26 -11.36 31.27 -29.50
CA THR A 26 -10.24 31.69 -28.65
C THR A 26 -9.23 30.55 -28.50
N PRO A 27 -7.95 30.75 -28.89
CA PRO A 27 -6.92 29.75 -28.61
C PRO A 27 -6.69 29.59 -27.10
N ARG A 28 -6.74 28.35 -26.60
CA ARG A 28 -6.54 28.03 -25.17
C ARG A 28 -5.45 26.99 -24.99
N LEU A 29 -4.46 27.32 -24.18
CA LEU A 29 -3.41 26.38 -23.77
C LEU A 29 -3.73 25.86 -22.37
N TYR A 30 -4.18 24.61 -22.30
CA TYR A 30 -4.42 23.88 -21.07
C TYR A 30 -3.09 23.40 -20.50
N ILE A 31 -2.76 23.83 -19.29
CA ILE A 31 -1.44 23.62 -18.67
C ILE A 31 -1.56 23.19 -17.21
N SER A 32 -0.43 22.87 -16.62
CA SER A 32 -0.24 23.00 -15.17
C SER A 32 1.07 23.73 -14.94
N TYR A 33 1.09 24.73 -14.05
CA TYR A 33 2.26 25.56 -13.82
C TYR A 33 3.49 24.77 -13.34
N SER A 34 3.30 23.63 -12.68
CA SER A 34 4.39 22.77 -12.22
C SER A 34 4.91 21.80 -13.30
N CYS A 35 4.18 21.60 -14.40
CA CYS A 35 4.51 20.59 -15.42
C CYS A 35 5.63 21.07 -16.37
N PRO A 36 6.79 20.38 -16.44
CA PRO A 36 7.88 20.78 -17.34
C PRO A 36 7.52 20.67 -18.83
N PHE A 37 6.69 19.68 -19.20
CA PHE A 37 6.21 19.54 -20.57
C PHE A 37 5.31 20.72 -20.98
N ALA A 38 4.48 21.22 -20.05
CA ALA A 38 3.59 22.35 -20.33
C ALA A 38 4.36 23.68 -20.38
N GLN A 39 5.43 23.79 -19.59
CA GLN A 39 6.31 24.95 -19.62
C GLN A 39 6.96 25.15 -21.00
N ARG A 40 7.24 24.09 -21.77
CA ARG A 40 7.73 24.21 -23.16
C ARG A 40 6.80 25.10 -24.01
N ALA A 41 5.51 24.76 -24.04
CA ALA A 41 4.51 25.52 -24.81
C ALA A 41 4.28 26.93 -24.23
N TRP A 42 4.42 27.09 -22.92
CA TRP A 42 4.30 28.40 -22.26
C TRP A 42 5.46 29.34 -22.60
N ILE A 43 6.70 28.85 -22.59
CA ILE A 43 7.88 29.62 -23.02
C ILE A 43 7.73 30.03 -24.49
N THR A 44 7.36 29.09 -25.37
CA THR A 44 7.12 29.38 -26.79
C THR A 44 6.07 30.47 -26.98
N ARG A 45 4.93 30.38 -26.27
CA ARG A 45 3.88 31.40 -26.28
C ARG A 45 4.42 32.77 -25.86
N ASN A 46 5.15 32.84 -24.75
CA ASN A 46 5.65 34.10 -24.21
C ASN A 46 6.71 34.73 -25.11
N TYR A 47 7.62 33.91 -25.65
CA TYR A 47 8.71 34.37 -26.52
C TYR A 47 8.18 34.89 -27.86
N LYS A 48 7.13 34.26 -28.39
CA LYS A 48 6.47 34.71 -29.63
C LYS A 48 5.55 35.91 -29.43
N GLY A 49 5.37 36.40 -28.20
CA GLY A 49 4.49 37.54 -27.89
C GLY A 49 3.00 37.18 -27.99
N LEU A 50 2.64 35.92 -27.77
CA LEU A 50 1.28 35.40 -27.99
C LEU A 50 0.41 35.40 -26.73
N GLN A 51 0.79 36.16 -25.69
CA GLN A 51 0.10 36.15 -24.41
C GLN A 51 -1.38 36.56 -24.53
N ASP A 52 -1.63 37.59 -25.35
CA ASP A 52 -3.00 38.07 -25.57
C ASP A 52 -3.84 37.13 -26.44
N LYS A 53 -3.18 36.34 -27.31
CA LYS A 53 -3.84 35.45 -28.28
C LYS A 53 -4.13 34.06 -27.72
N ILE A 54 -3.19 33.49 -26.99
CA ILE A 54 -3.32 32.15 -26.42
C ILE A 54 -3.61 32.31 -24.93
N LYS A 55 -4.82 31.99 -24.49
CA LYS A 55 -5.20 32.08 -23.08
C LYS A 55 -4.73 30.85 -22.31
N LEU A 56 -4.15 31.06 -21.13
CA LEU A 56 -3.77 29.94 -20.27
C LEU A 56 -5.00 29.41 -19.53
N VAL A 57 -5.15 28.09 -19.52
CA VAL A 57 -6.12 27.37 -18.70
C VAL A 57 -5.35 26.43 -17.77
N PRO A 58 -4.85 26.93 -16.63
CA PRO A 58 -4.10 26.13 -15.69
C PRO A 58 -5.03 25.15 -14.97
N LEU A 59 -4.60 23.90 -14.84
CA LEU A 59 -5.33 22.83 -14.16
C LEU A 59 -4.56 22.40 -12.91
N ASN A 60 -5.28 22.21 -11.81
CA ASN A 60 -4.77 21.45 -10.68
C ASN A 60 -4.73 19.97 -11.10
N LEU A 61 -3.55 19.38 -11.25
CA LEU A 61 -3.45 17.98 -11.72
C LEU A 61 -3.86 16.96 -10.66
N GLN A 62 -3.83 17.32 -9.38
CA GLN A 62 -4.26 16.45 -8.26
C GLN A 62 -5.78 16.51 -8.04
N ASP A 63 -6.41 17.61 -8.44
CA ASP A 63 -7.85 17.84 -8.32
C ASP A 63 -8.39 18.42 -9.63
N ARG A 64 -8.29 17.64 -10.71
CA ARG A 64 -8.54 18.14 -12.07
C ARG A 64 -10.04 18.14 -12.40
N PRO A 65 -10.56 19.17 -13.09
CA PRO A 65 -11.92 19.15 -13.60
C PRO A 65 -12.17 17.98 -14.56
N ALA A 66 -13.25 17.23 -14.32
CA ALA A 66 -13.66 16.08 -15.14
C ALA A 66 -13.89 16.45 -16.61
N TRP A 67 -14.43 17.66 -16.86
CA TRP A 67 -14.67 18.16 -18.21
C TRP A 67 -13.42 18.23 -19.06
N TYR A 68 -12.22 18.36 -18.47
CA TYR A 68 -11.00 18.40 -19.25
C TYR A 68 -10.80 17.10 -20.03
N LYS A 69 -10.98 15.95 -19.37
CA LYS A 69 -10.88 14.65 -20.02
C LYS A 69 -12.08 14.38 -20.93
N GLU A 70 -13.29 14.67 -20.44
CA GLU A 70 -14.52 14.28 -21.12
C GLU A 70 -14.81 15.11 -22.36
N LYS A 71 -14.49 16.41 -22.33
CA LYS A 71 -14.96 17.38 -23.32
C LYS A 71 -13.84 18.09 -24.07
N VAL A 72 -12.64 18.19 -23.51
CA VAL A 72 -11.53 18.94 -24.11
C VAL A 72 -10.48 18.01 -24.72
N TYR A 73 -9.86 17.16 -23.90
CA TYR A 73 -8.73 16.33 -24.31
C TYR A 73 -8.77 14.93 -23.66
N PRO A 74 -9.31 13.91 -24.37
CA PRO A 74 -9.49 12.55 -23.84
C PRO A 74 -8.24 11.84 -23.32
N VAL A 75 -7.07 12.19 -23.87
CA VAL A 75 -5.76 11.67 -23.42
C VAL A 75 -5.45 12.10 -21.97
N ASN A 76 -6.12 13.16 -21.48
CA ASN A 76 -6.06 13.62 -20.10
C ASN A 76 -4.62 13.90 -19.62
N LYS A 77 -3.80 14.52 -20.48
CA LYS A 77 -2.46 15.03 -20.16
C LYS A 77 -2.40 16.52 -20.46
N VAL A 78 -1.42 17.22 -19.89
CA VAL A 78 -1.07 18.60 -20.24
C VAL A 78 0.38 18.62 -20.76
N PRO A 79 0.74 19.50 -21.69
CA PRO A 79 -0.09 20.56 -22.28
C PRO A 79 -1.06 20.03 -23.36
N ALA A 80 -2.13 20.79 -23.58
CA ALA A 80 -2.98 20.67 -24.76
C ALA A 80 -3.36 22.07 -25.28
N LEU A 81 -3.35 22.26 -26.60
CA LEU A 81 -3.72 23.50 -27.26
C LEU A 81 -5.03 23.31 -28.03
N GLU A 82 -6.05 24.07 -27.65
CA GLU A 82 -7.26 24.25 -28.44
C GLU A 82 -7.04 25.39 -29.44
N HIS A 83 -7.13 25.06 -30.73
CA HIS A 83 -7.02 26.02 -31.82
C HIS A 83 -7.66 25.48 -33.09
N ASN A 84 -8.35 26.31 -33.87
CA ASN A 84 -8.97 25.95 -35.16
C ASN A 84 -9.88 24.70 -35.07
N GLY A 85 -10.75 24.64 -34.06
CA GLY A 85 -11.75 23.57 -33.91
C GLY A 85 -11.16 22.21 -33.52
N LYS A 86 -9.88 22.15 -33.12
CA LYS A 86 -9.22 20.93 -32.66
C LYS A 86 -8.42 21.16 -31.39
N VAL A 87 -8.18 20.08 -30.66
CA VAL A 87 -7.27 20.06 -29.52
C VAL A 87 -6.05 19.22 -29.87
N ILE A 88 -4.87 19.80 -29.73
CA ILE A 88 -3.58 19.20 -30.07
C ILE A 88 -2.84 18.96 -28.75
N GLY A 89 -2.27 17.77 -28.56
CA GLY A 89 -1.41 17.48 -27.43
C GLY A 89 0.05 17.30 -27.85
N GLU A 90 0.84 16.66 -26.99
CA GLU A 90 2.28 16.43 -27.16
C GLU A 90 3.12 17.72 -27.19
N SER A 91 3.88 17.97 -26.12
CA SER A 91 4.57 19.25 -25.92
C SER A 91 5.53 19.67 -27.04
N LEU A 92 6.24 18.72 -27.67
CA LEU A 92 7.15 18.99 -28.78
C LEU A 92 6.40 19.33 -30.08
N ASP A 93 5.28 18.66 -30.33
CA ASP A 93 4.42 18.97 -31.46
C ASP A 93 3.73 20.33 -31.27
N LEU A 94 3.37 20.69 -30.03
CA LEU A 94 2.81 21.99 -29.72
C LEU A 94 3.76 23.14 -29.97
N ILE A 95 5.03 23.05 -29.56
CA ILE A 95 5.99 24.13 -29.83
C ILE A 95 6.22 24.30 -31.34
N LYS A 96 6.28 23.19 -32.11
CA LYS A 96 6.35 23.21 -33.58
C LYS A 96 5.10 23.83 -34.20
N TYR A 97 3.93 23.43 -33.71
CA TYR A 97 2.64 23.91 -34.19
C TYR A 97 2.48 25.41 -33.95
N VAL A 98 2.78 25.88 -32.73
CA VAL A 98 2.71 27.31 -32.40
C VAL A 98 3.71 28.11 -33.24
N ASP A 99 4.93 27.62 -33.43
CA ASP A 99 5.93 28.28 -34.26
C ASP A 99 5.49 28.41 -35.73
N SER A 100 4.82 27.39 -36.26
CA SER A 100 4.42 27.33 -37.68
C SER A 100 3.06 28.00 -37.99
N ASN A 101 2.19 28.18 -36.99
CA ASN A 101 0.80 28.62 -37.21
C ASN A 101 0.46 29.97 -36.56
N PHE A 102 1.37 30.54 -35.76
CA PHE A 102 1.20 31.85 -35.15
C PHE A 102 2.35 32.78 -35.53
N GLU A 103 2.08 34.07 -35.53
CA GLU A 103 3.09 35.11 -35.74
C GLU A 103 4.15 35.14 -34.62
N GLY A 104 5.22 35.90 -34.86
CA GLY A 104 6.32 36.08 -33.92
C GLY A 104 7.66 35.57 -34.48
N PRO A 105 8.76 35.74 -33.72
CA PRO A 105 10.07 35.26 -34.12
C PRO A 105 10.08 33.75 -34.42
N SER A 106 10.82 33.34 -35.45
CA SER A 106 11.06 31.92 -35.75
C SER A 106 11.91 31.28 -34.65
N LEU A 107 11.58 30.04 -34.29
CA LEU A 107 12.31 29.27 -33.28
C LEU A 107 13.14 28.12 -33.87
N LEU A 108 13.22 28.02 -35.20
CA LEU A 108 14.17 27.13 -35.88
C LEU A 108 14.93 27.90 -36.97
N PRO A 109 16.25 27.69 -37.10
CA PRO A 109 17.03 28.26 -38.19
C PRO A 109 16.69 27.60 -39.53
N ASP A 110 16.93 28.30 -40.64
CA ASP A 110 16.81 27.74 -41.99
C ASP A 110 18.04 26.93 -42.42
N ASP A 111 19.14 27.03 -41.66
CA ASP A 111 20.35 26.26 -41.87
C ASP A 111 20.09 24.73 -41.79
N PRO A 112 20.36 23.96 -42.87
CA PRO A 112 20.08 22.53 -42.90
C PRO A 112 20.86 21.70 -41.87
N GLU A 113 22.10 22.08 -41.55
CA GLU A 113 22.91 21.37 -40.55
C GLU A 113 22.37 21.60 -39.14
N LYS A 114 21.98 22.84 -38.83
CA LYS A 114 21.32 23.16 -37.56
C LYS A 114 19.98 22.46 -37.42
N ARG A 115 19.19 22.33 -38.51
CA ARG A 115 17.94 21.55 -38.49
C ARG A 115 18.18 20.07 -38.23
N LYS A 116 19.17 19.47 -38.89
CA LYS A 116 19.53 18.08 -38.65
C LYS A 116 19.96 17.86 -37.20
N PHE A 117 20.77 18.75 -36.64
CA PHE A 117 21.19 18.66 -35.24
C PHE A 117 20.02 18.87 -34.27
N ALA A 118 19.05 19.72 -34.62
CA ALA A 118 17.82 19.85 -33.85
C ALA A 118 17.04 18.52 -33.79
N ASP A 119 16.90 17.80 -34.91
CA ASP A 119 16.23 16.49 -34.95
C ASP A 119 16.97 15.43 -34.13
N GLU A 120 18.31 15.45 -34.13
CA GLU A 120 19.13 14.60 -33.27
C GLU A 120 18.84 14.88 -31.78
N LEU A 121 18.83 16.16 -31.39
CA LEU A 121 18.57 16.57 -30.01
C LEU A 121 17.12 16.33 -29.56
N PHE A 122 16.13 16.50 -30.45
CA PHE A 122 14.75 16.11 -30.15
C PHE A 122 14.60 14.61 -29.94
N SER A 123 15.36 13.80 -30.67
CA SER A 123 15.33 12.34 -30.52
C SER A 123 16.01 11.89 -29.22
N HIS A 124 16.97 12.66 -28.71
CA HIS A 124 17.73 12.31 -27.51
C HIS A 124 17.03 12.71 -26.19
N ILE A 125 16.09 13.65 -26.21
CA ILE A 125 15.59 14.27 -24.98
C ILE A 125 14.92 13.29 -24.00
N ASP A 126 14.22 12.28 -24.50
CA ASP A 126 13.59 11.27 -23.65
C ASP A 126 14.64 10.36 -22.99
N THR A 127 15.77 10.12 -23.66
CA THR A 127 16.91 9.41 -23.07
C THR A 127 17.53 10.26 -21.96
N PHE A 128 17.86 11.52 -22.25
CA PHE A 128 18.39 12.46 -21.25
C PHE A 128 17.51 12.55 -20.00
N THR A 129 16.20 12.74 -20.17
CA THR A 129 15.31 12.88 -19.02
C THR A 129 15.20 11.58 -18.21
N ASN A 130 15.09 10.43 -18.88
CA ASN A 130 15.03 9.13 -18.19
C ASN A 130 16.31 8.82 -17.41
N ASP A 131 17.49 9.08 -17.99
CA ASP A 131 18.78 8.83 -17.34
C ASP A 131 18.91 9.67 -16.05
N VAL A 132 18.53 10.95 -16.11
CA VAL A 132 18.57 11.80 -14.91
C VAL A 132 17.50 11.40 -13.88
N TYR A 133 16.27 11.11 -14.27
CA TYR A 133 15.23 10.68 -13.33
C TYR A 133 15.56 9.36 -12.62
N THR A 134 16.14 8.40 -13.34
CA THR A 134 16.52 7.11 -12.77
C THR A 134 17.68 7.24 -11.78
N SER A 135 18.56 8.22 -11.98
CA SER A 135 19.68 8.51 -11.07
C SER A 135 19.23 8.88 -9.65
N PHE A 136 18.03 9.45 -9.47
CA PHE A 136 17.53 9.88 -8.15
C PHE A 136 17.34 8.73 -7.16
N LYS A 137 17.29 7.49 -7.64
CA LYS A 137 17.20 6.28 -6.82
C LYS A 137 18.56 5.67 -6.44
N GLY A 138 19.66 6.25 -6.95
CA GLY A 138 21.02 5.78 -6.78
C GLY A 138 21.93 6.89 -6.26
N ASP A 139 23.11 7.01 -6.86
CA ASP A 139 24.07 8.10 -6.62
C ASP A 139 24.07 9.05 -7.83
N PRO A 140 23.29 10.15 -7.81
CA PRO A 140 23.20 11.05 -8.95
C PRO A 140 24.53 11.65 -9.38
N ALA A 141 25.47 11.84 -8.44
CA ALA A 141 26.78 12.41 -8.75
C ALA A 141 27.60 11.50 -9.68
N LYS A 142 27.35 10.18 -9.65
CA LYS A 142 27.97 9.20 -10.56
C LYS A 142 27.13 8.88 -11.78
N GLN A 143 25.81 8.90 -11.63
CA GLN A 143 24.88 8.36 -12.63
C GLN A 143 24.32 9.41 -13.59
N ALA A 144 24.11 10.65 -13.14
CA ALA A 144 23.56 11.71 -13.98
C ALA A 144 24.64 12.45 -14.80
N GLY A 145 25.90 12.37 -14.39
CA GLY A 145 27.04 13.05 -15.03
C GLY A 145 27.11 12.89 -16.55
N PRO A 146 27.09 11.66 -17.09
CA PRO A 146 27.18 11.42 -18.54
C PRO A 146 26.07 12.09 -19.35
N ALA A 147 24.85 12.20 -18.79
CA ALA A 147 23.74 12.86 -19.45
C ALA A 147 23.97 14.37 -19.59
N PHE A 148 24.55 15.01 -18.57
CA PHE A 148 24.93 16.42 -18.65
C PHE A 148 26.20 16.65 -19.49
N ASP A 149 27.14 15.70 -19.51
CA ASP A 149 28.32 15.76 -20.39
C ASP A 149 27.93 15.71 -21.87
N TYR A 150 26.88 14.96 -22.20
CA TYR A 150 26.29 14.98 -23.54
C TYR A 150 25.77 16.37 -23.91
N LEU A 151 25.05 17.06 -23.00
CA LEU A 151 24.57 18.41 -23.26
C LEU A 151 25.71 19.42 -23.39
N GLU A 152 26.74 19.33 -22.54
CA GLU A 152 27.95 20.15 -22.65
C GLU A 152 28.58 20.02 -24.04
N LYS A 153 28.74 18.78 -24.51
CA LYS A 153 29.28 18.50 -25.85
C LYS A 153 28.36 19.00 -26.96
N ALA A 154 27.04 18.89 -26.79
CA ALA A 154 26.08 19.36 -27.78
C ALA A 154 26.08 20.89 -27.91
N LEU A 155 26.26 21.61 -26.81
CA LEU A 155 26.38 23.08 -26.80
C LEU A 155 27.69 23.57 -27.44
N ASP A 156 28.69 22.71 -27.60
CA ASP A 156 29.96 23.06 -28.27
C ASP A 156 29.91 22.88 -29.81
N LYS A 157 28.80 22.37 -30.35
CA LYS A 157 28.64 22.07 -31.78
C LYS A 157 28.71 23.32 -32.68
N PHE A 158 28.12 24.42 -32.23
CA PHE A 158 28.05 25.68 -32.97
C PHE A 158 28.61 26.80 -32.10
N ASP A 159 29.50 27.62 -32.65
CA ASP A 159 30.24 28.67 -31.93
C ASP A 159 29.64 30.07 -32.12
N ASP A 160 28.56 30.18 -32.87
CA ASP A 160 27.89 31.44 -33.20
C ASP A 160 26.83 31.90 -32.18
N GLY A 161 26.81 31.26 -31.00
CA GLY A 161 26.11 31.76 -29.83
C GLY A 161 25.99 30.74 -28.69
N PRO A 162 25.32 31.09 -27.59
CA PRO A 162 25.31 30.30 -26.36
C PRO A 162 24.24 29.19 -26.31
N PHE A 163 23.45 29.05 -27.37
CA PHE A 163 22.33 28.11 -27.46
C PHE A 163 22.69 26.85 -28.27
N PHE A 164 21.89 25.78 -28.17
CA PHE A 164 22.20 24.51 -28.85
C PHE A 164 22.39 24.63 -30.36
N LEU A 165 21.72 25.59 -30.99
CA LEU A 165 21.82 25.87 -32.43
C LEU A 165 22.50 27.25 -32.68
N GLY A 166 23.32 27.72 -31.74
CA GLY A 166 23.91 29.06 -31.69
C GLY A 166 22.91 30.13 -31.25
N GLN A 167 21.74 30.18 -31.88
CA GLN A 167 20.63 31.07 -31.53
C GLN A 167 19.54 30.35 -30.72
N PHE A 168 18.78 31.11 -29.92
CA PHE A 168 17.66 30.56 -29.12
C PHE A 168 16.62 29.90 -30.03
N SER A 169 16.22 28.68 -29.67
CA SER A 169 15.45 27.81 -30.55
C SER A 169 14.48 26.90 -29.78
N GLN A 170 13.68 26.15 -30.53
CA GLN A 170 12.81 25.11 -29.98
C GLN A 170 13.58 24.02 -29.20
N VAL A 171 14.85 23.79 -29.54
CA VAL A 171 15.70 22.82 -28.82
C VAL A 171 15.95 23.31 -27.40
N ASP A 172 16.32 24.58 -27.22
CA ASP A 172 16.54 25.16 -25.90
C ASP A 172 15.28 25.10 -25.05
N ILE A 173 14.14 25.44 -25.65
CA ILE A 173 12.81 25.34 -25.04
C ILE A 173 12.47 23.90 -24.61
N ALA A 174 12.89 22.91 -25.39
CA ALA A 174 12.60 21.52 -25.08
C ALA A 174 13.34 21.04 -23.82
N TYR A 175 14.61 21.42 -23.67
CA TYR A 175 15.49 20.96 -22.58
C TYR A 175 15.37 21.80 -21.30
N ILE A 176 15.23 23.12 -21.38
CA ILE A 176 15.34 24.00 -20.20
C ILE A 176 14.36 23.69 -19.06
N PRO A 177 13.09 23.30 -19.30
CA PRO A 177 12.19 22.96 -18.19
C PRO A 177 12.70 21.79 -17.34
N PHE A 178 13.44 20.86 -17.94
CA PHE A 178 14.00 19.70 -17.26
C PHE A 178 15.32 20.06 -16.57
N VAL A 179 16.23 20.73 -17.28
CA VAL A 179 17.52 21.15 -16.70
C VAL A 179 17.31 22.08 -15.50
N GLU A 180 16.36 23.01 -15.57
CA GLU A 180 15.96 23.86 -14.43
C GLU A 180 15.60 23.03 -13.19
N ARG A 181 14.70 22.05 -13.35
CA ARG A 181 14.22 21.22 -12.25
C ARG A 181 15.32 20.33 -11.70
N PHE A 182 16.12 19.75 -12.58
CA PHE A 182 17.23 18.89 -12.19
C PHE A 182 18.33 19.68 -11.47
N GLN A 183 18.67 20.88 -11.93
CA GLN A 183 19.65 21.75 -11.27
C GLN A 183 19.23 22.02 -9.82
N ILE A 184 17.99 22.47 -9.62
CA ILE A 184 17.46 22.80 -8.29
C ILE A 184 17.44 21.55 -7.42
N PHE A 185 16.85 20.47 -7.90
CA PHE A 185 16.65 19.27 -7.09
C PHE A 185 17.98 18.56 -6.76
N LEU A 186 18.88 18.41 -7.73
CA LEU A 186 20.19 17.77 -7.52
C LEU A 186 21.10 18.59 -6.60
N SER A 187 21.06 19.92 -6.71
CA SER A 187 21.79 20.80 -5.80
C SER A 187 21.25 20.73 -4.38
N GLU A 188 19.94 20.84 -4.20
CA GLU A 188 19.32 20.87 -2.87
C GLU A 188 19.39 19.53 -2.16
N GLU A 189 19.02 18.44 -2.84
CA GLU A 189 18.87 17.11 -2.24
C GLU A 189 20.19 16.33 -2.22
N PHE A 190 21.00 16.43 -3.27
CA PHE A 190 22.21 15.60 -3.45
C PHE A 190 23.53 16.37 -3.41
N LYS A 191 23.49 17.69 -3.22
CA LYS A 191 24.67 18.58 -3.25
C LYS A 191 25.48 18.43 -4.54
N TYR A 192 24.81 18.06 -5.64
CA TYR A 192 25.43 17.84 -6.94
C TYR A 192 25.20 19.04 -7.85
N ASP A 193 26.29 19.73 -8.18
CA ASP A 193 26.29 20.85 -9.12
C ASP A 193 26.45 20.35 -10.57
N ILE A 194 25.37 20.47 -11.35
CA ILE A 194 25.37 20.04 -12.75
C ILE A 194 26.27 20.90 -13.65
N THR A 195 26.68 22.09 -13.19
CA THR A 195 27.52 23.03 -13.95
C THR A 195 29.02 22.83 -13.70
N ALA A 196 29.38 22.10 -12.64
CA ALA A 196 30.77 21.80 -12.33
C ALA A 196 31.42 21.00 -13.48
N GLY A 197 32.47 21.57 -14.08
CA GLY A 197 33.16 20.99 -15.24
C GLY A 197 32.41 21.14 -16.58
N ARG A 198 31.29 21.90 -16.62
CA ARG A 198 30.44 22.08 -17.80
C ARG A 198 30.18 23.57 -18.09
N PRO A 199 31.20 24.32 -18.53
CA PRO A 199 31.11 25.77 -18.72
C PRO A 199 30.10 26.19 -19.80
N LYS A 200 29.89 25.41 -20.87
CA LYS A 200 28.89 25.74 -21.90
C LYS A 200 27.48 25.58 -21.35
N LEU A 201 27.23 24.52 -20.58
CA LEU A 201 25.95 24.32 -19.89
C LEU A 201 25.69 25.45 -18.89
N ALA A 202 26.70 25.89 -18.14
CA ALA A 202 26.60 27.03 -17.24
C ALA A 202 26.21 28.31 -17.98
N ALA A 203 26.90 28.63 -19.07
CA ALA A 203 26.60 29.79 -19.91
C ALA A 203 25.19 29.71 -20.53
N TRP A 204 24.79 28.53 -21.00
CA TRP A 204 23.45 28.30 -21.55
C TRP A 204 22.33 28.55 -20.52
N ILE A 205 22.50 28.04 -19.29
CA ILE A 205 21.58 28.32 -18.17
C ILE A 205 21.54 29.82 -17.87
N GLU A 206 22.70 30.48 -17.81
CA GLU A 206 22.79 31.91 -17.53
C GLU A 206 22.04 32.75 -18.58
N GLU A 207 22.26 32.49 -19.87
CA GLU A 207 21.65 33.21 -20.97
C GLU A 207 20.12 32.98 -21.03
N LEU A 208 19.65 31.76 -20.79
CA LEU A 208 18.22 31.50 -20.69
C LEU A 208 17.57 32.27 -19.54
N ASN A 209 18.23 32.34 -18.38
CA ASN A 209 17.73 33.13 -17.24
C ASN A 209 17.69 34.65 -17.52
N LYS A 210 18.27 35.16 -18.61
CA LYS A 210 18.09 36.55 -19.05
C LYS A 210 16.79 36.78 -19.81
N LEU A 211 16.18 35.74 -20.39
CA LEU A 211 14.93 35.83 -21.17
C LEU A 211 13.69 35.96 -20.29
N ASP A 212 12.95 37.07 -20.43
CA ASP A 212 11.68 37.29 -19.70
C ASP A 212 10.62 36.24 -20.03
N ALA A 213 10.62 35.75 -21.26
CA ALA A 213 9.73 34.70 -21.73
C ALA A 213 9.90 33.38 -20.96
N TYR A 214 11.12 33.10 -20.47
CA TYR A 214 11.44 31.94 -19.67
C TYR A 214 11.30 32.22 -18.16
N LYS A 215 11.92 33.30 -17.67
CA LYS A 215 11.88 33.70 -16.24
C LYS A 215 10.47 33.71 -15.66
N SER A 216 9.50 34.21 -16.41
CA SER A 216 8.09 34.31 -15.98
C SER A 216 7.37 32.95 -15.83
N THR A 217 8.00 31.85 -16.25
CA THR A 217 7.41 30.51 -16.27
C THR A 217 8.02 29.53 -15.26
N LYS A 218 9.07 29.97 -14.54
CA LYS A 218 9.80 29.13 -13.59
C LYS A 218 8.92 28.73 -12.41
N ALA A 219 9.08 27.50 -11.95
CA ALA A 219 8.37 27.02 -10.77
C ALA A 219 9.01 27.57 -9.48
N ASP A 220 8.24 27.63 -8.40
CA ASP A 220 8.80 27.94 -7.08
C ASP A 220 9.81 26.84 -6.67
N PRO A 221 11.08 27.18 -6.38
CA PRO A 221 12.10 26.18 -6.08
C PRO A 221 11.76 25.30 -4.87
N LYS A 222 11.11 25.85 -3.83
CA LYS A 222 10.77 25.08 -2.62
C LYS A 222 9.67 24.07 -2.92
N GLN A 223 8.59 24.49 -3.58
CA GLN A 223 7.51 23.59 -3.99
C GLN A 223 8.01 22.50 -4.94
N LEU A 224 8.94 22.85 -5.83
CA LEU A 224 9.57 21.90 -6.74
C LEU A 224 10.37 20.84 -5.99
N VAL A 225 11.23 21.23 -5.05
CA VAL A 225 12.03 20.28 -4.25
C VAL A 225 11.12 19.39 -3.43
N GLU A 226 10.09 19.93 -2.79
CA GLU A 226 9.13 19.15 -2.01
C GLU A 226 8.37 18.14 -2.87
N PHE A 227 7.90 18.56 -4.04
CA PHE A 227 7.25 17.67 -5.01
C PHE A 227 8.20 16.58 -5.51
N TYR A 228 9.43 16.92 -5.88
CA TYR A 228 10.41 15.92 -6.37
C TYR A 228 10.84 14.97 -5.26
N ARG A 229 11.04 15.47 -4.03
CA ARG A 229 11.35 14.65 -2.86
C ARG A 229 10.24 13.63 -2.60
N SER A 230 9.00 14.08 -2.45
CA SER A 230 7.85 13.19 -2.25
C SER A 230 7.68 12.16 -3.39
N ARG A 231 7.97 12.56 -4.63
CA ARG A 231 7.76 11.71 -5.81
C ARG A 231 8.88 10.71 -6.07
N PHE A 232 10.13 11.05 -5.75
CA PHE A 232 11.31 10.30 -6.19
C PHE A 232 12.20 9.79 -5.05
N VAL A 233 12.16 10.41 -3.86
CA VAL A 233 13.02 10.08 -2.71
C VAL A 233 12.21 9.53 -1.52
N GLY A 234 10.95 9.96 -1.37
CA GLY A 234 10.12 9.71 -0.17
C GLY A 234 10.19 10.88 0.82
N PRO A 235 9.31 10.93 1.84
CA PRO A 235 9.29 12.05 2.80
C PRO A 235 10.64 12.21 3.51
N ALA A 236 11.06 13.46 3.73
CA ALA A 236 12.30 13.80 4.44
C ALA A 236 12.30 13.13 5.82
N VAL A 237 13.22 12.21 6.01
CA VAL A 237 13.38 11.47 7.25
C VAL A 237 14.02 12.40 8.28
N ASN A 238 13.25 12.89 9.25
CA ASN A 238 13.83 13.47 10.46
C ASN A 238 14.46 12.31 11.25
N LEU A 239 15.79 12.23 11.25
CA LEU A 239 16.54 11.14 11.90
C LEU A 239 16.24 11.03 13.41
N GLN A 240 15.83 12.11 14.07
CA GLN A 240 15.39 12.09 15.48
C GLN A 240 14.00 11.49 15.64
N SER A 241 13.08 11.75 14.69
CA SER A 241 11.77 11.08 14.68
C SER A 241 11.92 9.60 14.34
N VAL A 242 12.89 9.23 13.49
CA VAL A 242 13.16 7.82 13.16
C VAL A 242 13.75 7.02 14.30
N ARG A 243 14.71 7.56 15.06
CA ARG A 243 15.23 6.86 16.26
C ARG A 243 14.10 6.57 17.25
N LEU A 244 13.23 7.56 17.42
CA LEU A 244 12.15 7.51 18.39
C LEU A 244 10.97 6.65 17.90
N GLU A 245 10.63 6.71 16.63
CA GLU A 245 9.62 5.87 15.99
C GLU A 245 10.10 4.41 15.87
N ALA A 246 11.38 4.16 15.57
CA ALA A 246 11.96 2.82 15.58
C ALA A 246 12.04 2.24 17.00
N ALA A 247 12.48 3.01 18.00
CA ALA A 247 12.52 2.55 19.39
C ALA A 247 11.11 2.30 19.95
N LEU A 248 10.17 3.24 19.76
CA LEU A 248 8.80 3.10 20.26
C LEU A 248 8.04 1.99 19.50
N ASN A 249 8.17 1.87 18.18
CA ASN A 249 7.50 0.79 17.42
C ASN A 249 8.11 -0.59 17.63
N GLN A 250 9.39 -0.72 18.01
CA GLN A 250 10.01 -2.02 18.30
C GLN A 250 9.76 -2.49 19.74
N LEU A 251 9.78 -1.57 20.69
CA LEU A 251 9.63 -1.89 22.11
C LEU A 251 8.15 -2.13 22.49
N TRP A 252 7.23 -1.31 21.96
CA TRP A 252 5.80 -1.36 22.31
C TRP A 252 5.13 -2.73 22.12
N PRO A 253 5.40 -3.46 21.03
CA PRO A 253 4.69 -4.71 20.78
C PRO A 253 5.18 -5.93 21.59
N TRP A 254 6.47 -5.99 21.98
CA TRP A 254 7.02 -7.05 22.84
C TRP A 254 6.78 -6.79 24.34
N PHE A 255 6.56 -5.55 24.75
CA PHE A 255 6.19 -5.22 26.14
C PHE A 255 4.83 -5.77 26.57
N CYS A 256 3.92 -6.01 25.63
CA CYS A 256 2.68 -6.74 25.91
C CYS A 256 2.89 -8.27 26.03
N GLU A 257 4.03 -8.82 25.58
CA GLU A 257 4.39 -10.25 25.70
C GLU A 257 5.33 -10.57 26.89
N ILE A 258 6.30 -9.73 27.26
CA ILE A 258 7.26 -10.00 28.36
C ILE A 258 6.56 -10.09 29.73
N SER A 259 5.59 -9.21 30.02
CA SER A 259 4.83 -9.24 31.28
C SER A 259 4.00 -10.51 31.48
N VAL A 260 3.88 -11.36 30.45
CA VAL A 260 3.10 -12.61 30.45
C VAL A 260 3.96 -13.83 30.79
N TYR A 261 5.25 -13.83 30.47
CA TYR A 261 6.04 -15.08 30.50
C TYR A 261 6.95 -15.28 31.71
N GLU A 262 7.34 -14.23 32.45
CA GLU A 262 8.31 -14.40 33.55
C GLU A 262 7.73 -14.86 34.90
N ASN A 263 6.41 -14.82 35.11
CA ASN A 263 5.82 -15.12 36.43
C ASN A 263 4.63 -16.11 36.45
N LEU A 264 4.43 -16.93 35.42
CA LEU A 264 3.43 -18.00 35.45
C LEU A 264 3.95 -19.28 34.78
N PRO A 265 3.77 -20.47 35.39
CA PRO A 265 4.10 -21.72 34.72
C PRO A 265 3.20 -21.90 33.48
N PRO A 266 3.67 -22.61 32.44
CA PRO A 266 2.91 -22.85 31.23
C PRO A 266 1.72 -23.76 31.58
N VAL A 267 0.54 -23.17 31.78
CA VAL A 267 -0.70 -23.92 31.87
C VAL A 267 -1.20 -24.14 30.44
N PHE A 268 -0.76 -25.24 29.84
CA PHE A 268 -1.48 -25.82 28.71
C PHE A 268 -2.77 -26.44 29.26
N ASP A 269 -3.90 -25.72 29.16
CA ASP A 269 -5.23 -26.32 29.22
C ASP A 269 -5.77 -26.46 27.79
N SER A 270 -5.99 -27.71 27.37
CA SER A 270 -6.35 -28.13 26.02
C SER A 270 -7.80 -27.80 25.62
N LYS A 271 -8.40 -26.72 26.16
CA LYS A 271 -9.82 -26.36 25.96
C LYS A 271 -10.14 -24.86 25.85
N SER A 272 -9.17 -23.98 25.62
CA SER A 272 -9.45 -22.61 25.17
C SER A 272 -9.38 -22.52 23.64
N GLU A 273 -10.50 -22.20 23.01
CA GLU A 273 -10.71 -22.29 21.55
C GLU A 273 -10.30 -21.04 20.75
N GLN A 274 -9.59 -20.08 21.35
CA GLN A 274 -8.87 -19.06 20.56
C GLN A 274 -7.58 -18.67 21.27
N PRO A 275 -6.44 -18.61 20.57
CA PRO A 275 -5.34 -17.80 21.05
C PRO A 275 -5.82 -16.35 21.07
N PRO A 276 -5.46 -15.57 22.09
CA PRO A 276 -5.72 -14.13 22.12
C PRO A 276 -5.17 -13.46 20.85
N PRO A 277 -5.79 -12.36 20.36
CA PRO A 277 -5.41 -11.73 19.10
C PRO A 277 -3.91 -11.46 19.05
N PRO A 278 -3.25 -11.64 17.89
CA PRO A 278 -1.85 -11.28 17.78
C PRO A 278 -1.72 -9.79 18.10
N LEU A 279 -0.76 -9.45 18.94
CA LEU A 279 -0.46 -8.05 19.33
C LEU A 279 0.06 -7.21 18.16
N PHE A 280 0.34 -7.86 17.03
CA PHE A 280 0.92 -7.32 15.82
C PHE A 280 0.04 -7.70 14.63
N ASP A 281 -0.12 -6.77 13.70
CA ASP A 281 -0.74 -6.97 12.38
C ASP A 281 0.08 -7.88 11.44
N GLY A 282 1.01 -8.69 11.98
CA GLY A 282 1.93 -9.52 11.22
C GLY A 282 2.89 -8.75 10.30
N THR A 283 2.85 -7.41 10.27
CA THR A 283 3.79 -6.63 9.48
C THR A 283 5.02 -6.34 10.32
N THR A 284 5.97 -7.27 10.37
CA THR A 284 7.37 -6.84 10.41
C THR A 284 7.61 -6.06 9.13
N ARG A 285 7.35 -4.75 9.17
CA ARG A 285 7.79 -3.84 8.13
C ARG A 285 9.31 -3.95 8.13
N ASP A 286 9.87 -4.47 7.04
CA ASP A 286 11.29 -4.29 6.73
C ASP A 286 11.52 -2.79 6.56
N TYR A 287 11.75 -2.09 7.67
CA TYR A 287 12.14 -0.69 7.62
C TYR A 287 13.59 -0.67 7.18
N LYS A 288 13.79 -0.22 5.95
CA LYS A 288 15.11 0.08 5.40
C LYS A 288 15.33 1.57 5.46
N ILE A 289 16.30 2.01 6.25
CA ILE A 289 16.66 3.43 6.38
C ILE A 289 18.15 3.55 6.08
N GLY A 290 18.47 3.93 4.84
CA GLY A 290 19.85 3.85 4.33
C GLY A 290 20.36 2.40 4.31
N ASP A 291 21.51 2.15 4.93
CA ASP A 291 22.13 0.81 5.04
C ASP A 291 21.55 -0.04 6.18
N ILE A 292 20.63 0.51 6.97
CA ILE A 292 20.00 -0.18 8.09
C ILE A 292 18.89 -1.08 7.56
N SER A 293 18.93 -2.36 7.91
CA SER A 293 17.81 -3.28 7.71
C SER A 293 17.35 -3.81 9.06
N LEU A 294 16.06 -3.68 9.37
CA LEU A 294 15.46 -4.47 10.43
C LEU A 294 15.22 -5.87 9.90
N VAL A 295 15.72 -6.86 10.63
CA VAL A 295 15.65 -8.27 10.23
C VAL A 295 15.13 -9.06 11.40
N ALA A 296 14.10 -9.88 11.16
CA ALA A 296 13.68 -10.87 12.13
C ALA A 296 14.74 -11.99 12.15
N PHE A 297 15.45 -12.17 13.27
CA PHE A 297 16.37 -13.30 13.42
C PHE A 297 15.63 -14.50 14.01
N GLU A 298 15.62 -15.63 13.31
CA GLU A 298 15.10 -16.90 13.84
C GLU A 298 16.07 -17.47 14.88
N SER A 299 15.80 -17.21 16.16
CA SER A 299 16.33 -18.09 17.23
C SER A 299 15.40 -19.30 17.39
N GLN A 300 15.93 -20.44 17.86
CA GLN A 300 15.17 -21.69 18.06
C GLN A 300 13.97 -21.58 19.04
N ARG A 301 13.65 -20.38 19.54
CA ARG A 301 12.50 -20.15 20.41
C ARG A 301 11.55 -19.02 20.00
N LYS A 302 11.82 -18.21 18.97
CA LYS A 302 10.91 -17.25 18.27
C LYS A 302 11.73 -16.16 17.52
N PRO A 303 11.12 -15.43 16.56
CA PRO A 303 11.75 -14.31 15.86
C PRO A 303 11.94 -13.11 16.80
N VAL A 304 13.16 -12.59 16.89
CA VAL A 304 13.50 -11.37 17.64
C VAL A 304 13.82 -10.25 16.65
N PRO A 305 13.18 -9.07 16.73
CA PRO A 305 13.54 -7.93 15.91
C PRO A 305 14.99 -7.58 16.19
N SER A 306 15.82 -7.68 15.16
CA SER A 306 17.25 -7.43 15.27
C SER A 306 17.66 -6.34 14.28
N LEU A 307 18.56 -5.46 14.70
CA LEU A 307 19.16 -4.48 13.80
C LEU A 307 20.32 -5.14 13.07
N GLU A 308 20.24 -5.21 11.75
CA GLU A 308 21.40 -5.50 10.91
C GLU A 308 22.02 -4.19 10.41
N HIS A 309 23.27 -3.96 10.81
CA HIS A 309 24.07 -2.81 10.36
C HIS A 309 25.52 -3.28 10.14
N ASN A 310 26.08 -3.03 8.96
CA ASN A 310 27.42 -3.50 8.55
C ASN A 310 27.64 -5.03 8.68
N GLY A 311 26.59 -5.82 8.43
CA GLY A 311 26.64 -7.29 8.53
C GLY A 311 26.68 -7.85 9.96
N LYS A 312 26.45 -7.01 10.98
CA LYS A 312 26.27 -7.43 12.38
C LYS A 312 24.80 -7.34 12.77
N ILE A 313 24.31 -8.39 13.41
CA ILE A 313 22.94 -8.50 13.93
C ILE A 313 22.95 -8.27 15.44
N ILE A 314 22.12 -7.35 15.93
CA ILE A 314 21.97 -7.01 17.35
C ILE A 314 20.52 -7.27 17.74
N GLY A 315 20.30 -8.22 18.66
CA GLY A 315 18.97 -8.77 18.94
C GLY A 315 18.41 -8.52 20.35
N GLU A 316 19.19 -8.01 21.31
CA GLU A 316 18.68 -7.72 22.66
C GLU A 316 18.26 -6.25 22.78
N SER A 317 17.10 -5.97 23.39
CA SER A 317 16.46 -4.65 23.36
C SER A 317 17.34 -3.53 23.94
N LEU A 318 18.13 -3.80 24.98
CA LEU A 318 19.07 -2.82 25.57
C LEU A 318 20.36 -2.66 24.74
N ASP A 319 20.87 -3.74 24.16
CA ASP A 319 22.07 -3.70 23.29
C ASP A 319 21.79 -2.98 21.97
N LEU A 320 20.58 -3.15 21.45
CA LEU A 320 20.05 -2.44 20.28
C LEU A 320 20.06 -0.93 20.53
N ILE A 321 19.52 -0.52 21.68
CA ILE A 321 19.40 0.88 22.09
C ILE A 321 20.78 1.51 22.28
N ASN A 322 21.70 0.82 22.96
CA ASN A 322 23.09 1.29 23.13
C ASN A 322 23.86 1.37 21.81
N TYR A 323 23.61 0.43 20.89
CA TYR A 323 24.22 0.42 19.58
C TYR A 323 23.71 1.58 18.71
N VAL A 324 22.41 1.87 18.76
CA VAL A 324 21.81 3.00 18.03
C VAL A 324 22.36 4.34 18.52
N ASP A 325 22.59 4.49 19.83
CA ASP A 325 23.18 5.72 20.37
C ASP A 325 24.67 5.88 19.98
N SER A 326 25.41 4.77 19.91
CA SER A 326 26.86 4.78 19.67
C SER A 326 27.28 4.84 18.19
N ASN A 327 26.42 4.45 17.26
CA ASN A 327 26.81 4.21 15.85
C ASN A 327 26.10 5.11 14.82
N PHE A 328 25.25 6.04 15.26
CA PHE A 328 24.51 6.95 14.36
C PHE A 328 24.68 8.41 14.80
N GLU A 329 24.78 9.35 13.86
CA GLU A 329 24.96 10.79 14.14
C GLU A 329 23.66 11.46 14.66
N GLY A 330 23.75 12.23 15.76
CA GLY A 330 22.63 12.92 16.42
C GLY A 330 22.91 13.24 17.90
N PRO A 331 22.05 14.00 18.62
CA PRO A 331 22.20 14.20 20.06
C PRO A 331 22.07 12.87 20.81
N SER A 332 23.01 12.60 21.73
CA SER A 332 23.02 11.35 22.51
C SER A 332 21.80 11.27 23.43
N LEU A 333 21.18 10.09 23.47
CA LEU A 333 20.02 9.78 24.30
C LEU A 333 20.43 9.36 25.73
N LEU A 334 21.73 9.25 26.00
CA LEU A 334 22.31 9.17 27.34
C LEU A 334 23.14 10.43 27.61
N PRO A 335 22.94 11.11 28.76
CA PRO A 335 23.76 12.25 29.11
C PRO A 335 25.23 11.86 29.26
N ASP A 336 26.15 12.79 28.95
CA ASP A 336 27.59 12.62 29.22
C ASP A 336 27.92 12.67 30.72
N ASP A 337 26.98 13.15 31.53
CA ASP A 337 27.08 13.22 32.97
C ASP A 337 27.19 11.80 33.60
N PRO A 338 28.30 11.49 34.29
CA PRO A 338 28.52 10.16 34.86
C PRO A 338 27.52 9.75 35.94
N GLU A 339 26.96 10.71 36.69
CA GLU A 339 25.97 10.44 37.74
C GLU A 339 24.62 10.08 37.13
N LYS A 340 24.22 10.79 36.07
CA LYS A 340 23.01 10.46 35.30
C LYS A 340 23.14 9.12 34.56
N ARG A 341 24.33 8.78 34.03
CA ARG A 341 24.56 7.44 33.42
C ARG A 341 24.43 6.32 34.43
N LYS A 342 25.06 6.47 35.59
CA LYS A 342 24.94 5.47 36.66
C LYS A 342 23.49 5.30 37.11
N PHE A 343 22.73 6.39 37.20
CA PHE A 343 21.32 6.31 37.53
C PHE A 343 20.48 5.66 36.42
N ALA A 344 20.81 5.89 35.15
CA ALA A 344 20.17 5.20 34.04
C ALA A 344 20.35 3.68 34.14
N GLU A 345 21.55 3.19 34.48
CA GLU A 345 21.84 1.77 34.72
C GLU A 345 21.02 1.20 35.89
N GLU A 346 20.87 1.97 36.98
CA GLU A 346 20.03 1.60 38.12
C GLU A 346 18.56 1.44 37.71
N LEU A 347 18.04 2.36 36.87
CA LEU A 347 16.67 2.31 36.38
C LEU A 347 16.45 1.19 35.36
N PHE A 348 17.37 0.96 34.43
CA PHE A 348 17.29 -0.20 33.53
C PHE A 348 17.33 -1.52 34.31
N SER A 349 18.10 -1.61 35.39
CA SER A 349 18.12 -2.79 36.25
C SER A 349 16.81 -3.00 37.02
N TYR A 350 16.06 -1.92 37.28
CA TYR A 350 14.78 -1.97 38.00
C TYR A 350 13.57 -2.26 37.10
N SER A 351 13.67 -2.09 35.77
CA SER A 351 12.52 -2.23 34.86
C SER A 351 11.81 -3.58 35.00
N ASP A 352 12.55 -4.68 35.08
CA ASP A 352 11.97 -6.03 35.21
C ASP A 352 11.23 -6.21 36.53
N THR A 353 11.76 -5.60 37.60
CA THR A 353 11.13 -5.60 38.92
C THR A 353 9.83 -4.79 38.90
N PHE A 354 9.84 -3.60 38.27
CA PHE A 354 8.65 -2.78 38.10
C PHE A 354 7.53 -3.54 37.37
N ILE A 355 7.86 -4.18 36.24
CA ILE A 355 6.92 -4.96 35.43
C ILE A 355 6.33 -6.11 36.26
N LYS A 356 7.19 -6.82 36.99
CA LYS A 356 6.79 -7.94 37.84
C LYS A 356 5.84 -7.50 38.96
N ASP A 357 6.19 -6.43 39.67
CA ASP A 357 5.41 -5.96 40.82
C ASP A 357 4.03 -5.46 40.38
N VAL A 358 3.96 -4.68 39.29
CA VAL A 358 2.69 -4.17 38.75
C VAL A 358 1.82 -5.31 38.19
N SER A 359 2.41 -6.24 37.44
CA SER A 359 1.65 -7.37 36.86
C SER A 359 1.13 -8.37 37.89
N THR A 360 1.89 -8.61 38.97
CA THR A 360 1.45 -9.51 40.05
C THR A 360 0.36 -8.89 40.91
N SER A 361 0.34 -7.55 41.05
CA SER A 361 -0.71 -6.82 41.79
C SER A 361 -2.13 -7.08 41.28
N PHE A 362 -2.30 -7.47 40.00
CA PHE A 362 -3.60 -7.80 39.41
C PHE A 362 -4.26 -9.05 40.01
N LYS A 363 -3.49 -9.89 40.70
CA LYS A 363 -3.97 -11.09 41.38
C LYS A 363 -4.34 -10.85 42.85
N GLY A 364 -4.01 -9.68 43.40
CA GLY A 364 -4.19 -9.30 44.80
C GLY A 364 -4.94 -7.99 44.96
N ASP A 365 -4.61 -7.22 46.00
CA ASP A 365 -5.16 -5.87 46.19
C ASP A 365 -4.35 -4.88 45.34
N THR A 366 -4.76 -4.70 44.09
CA THR A 366 -4.04 -3.91 43.09
C THR A 366 -3.72 -2.48 43.57
N ALA A 367 -4.65 -1.84 44.29
CA ALA A 367 -4.44 -0.48 44.81
C ALA A 367 -3.35 -0.42 45.90
N LYS A 368 -3.16 -1.52 46.64
CA LYS A 368 -2.14 -1.64 47.69
C LYS A 368 -0.81 -2.19 47.18
N GLU A 369 -0.84 -3.05 46.17
CA GLU A 369 0.31 -3.83 45.70
C GLU A 369 1.04 -3.19 44.54
N ALA A 370 0.37 -2.43 43.66
CA ALA A 370 1.04 -1.70 42.56
C ALA A 370 1.67 -0.38 43.05
N GLY A 371 1.12 0.23 44.10
CA GLY A 371 1.52 1.54 44.61
C GLY A 371 3.02 1.71 44.85
N PRO A 372 3.71 0.78 45.55
CA PRO A 372 5.14 0.89 45.83
C PRO A 372 6.02 0.96 44.57
N ALA A 373 5.65 0.29 43.48
CA ALA A 373 6.38 0.32 42.21
C ALA A 373 6.27 1.70 41.54
N PHE A 374 5.09 2.33 41.59
CA PHE A 374 4.91 3.70 41.12
C PHE A 374 5.51 4.74 42.08
N ASP A 375 5.55 4.48 43.38
CA ASP A 375 6.26 5.33 44.36
C ASP A 375 7.78 5.35 44.11
N PHE A 376 8.33 4.24 43.63
CA PHE A 376 9.72 4.19 43.19
C PHE A 376 9.95 5.10 41.97
N LEU A 377 9.08 5.05 40.96
CA LEU A 377 9.18 5.92 39.79
C LEU A 377 9.00 7.41 40.14
N GLU A 378 8.08 7.72 41.05
CA GLU A 378 7.90 9.09 41.57
C GLU A 378 9.20 9.62 42.19
N LYS A 379 9.86 8.82 43.05
CA LYS A 379 11.15 9.18 43.64
C LYS A 379 12.25 9.29 42.60
N ALA A 380 12.23 8.44 41.58
CA ALA A 380 13.21 8.47 40.52
C ALA A 380 13.10 9.74 39.66
N LEU A 381 11.88 10.18 39.35
CA LEU A 381 11.61 11.44 38.66
C LEU A 381 11.95 12.68 39.51
N ASP A 382 12.10 12.55 40.83
CA ASP A 382 12.49 13.64 41.72
C ASP A 382 14.01 13.74 41.94
N LYS A 383 14.80 12.80 41.39
CA LYS A 383 16.26 12.76 41.60
C LYS A 383 17.00 13.95 40.97
N PHE A 384 16.52 14.44 39.83
CA PHE A 384 17.10 15.57 39.11
C PHE A 384 16.04 16.66 38.94
N ASP A 385 16.42 17.93 39.17
CA ASP A 385 15.52 19.08 39.16
C ASP A 385 15.61 19.93 37.88
N ASP A 386 16.45 19.52 36.92
CA ASP A 386 16.70 20.22 35.67
C ASP A 386 15.73 19.85 34.53
N GLY A 387 14.66 19.12 34.83
CA GLY A 387 13.49 18.99 33.98
C GLY A 387 12.55 17.84 34.38
N PRO A 388 11.51 17.58 33.56
CA PRO A 388 10.40 16.69 33.93
C PRO A 388 10.66 15.19 33.66
N PHE A 389 11.84 14.84 33.15
CA PHE A 389 12.22 13.49 32.71
C PHE A 389 13.15 12.81 33.71
N PHE A 390 13.28 11.46 33.65
CA PHE A 390 14.05 10.69 34.64
C PHE A 390 15.51 11.15 34.81
N LEU A 391 16.11 11.72 33.76
CA LEU A 391 17.48 12.26 33.78
C LEU A 391 17.49 13.80 33.58
N GLY A 392 16.38 14.49 33.88
CA GLY A 392 16.19 15.93 33.64
C GLY A 392 15.86 16.30 32.19
N GLN A 393 16.38 15.54 31.24
CA GLN A 393 16.06 15.64 29.81
C GLN A 393 15.51 14.32 29.29
N PHE A 394 14.74 14.37 28.20
CA PHE A 394 14.21 13.18 27.55
C PHE A 394 15.35 12.26 27.12
N SER A 395 15.29 11.00 27.54
CA SER A 395 16.40 10.06 27.48
C SER A 395 15.95 8.63 27.17
N LEU A 396 16.91 7.72 27.01
CA LEU A 396 16.64 6.28 26.85
C LEU A 396 15.84 5.68 28.01
N VAL A 397 16.00 6.21 29.21
CA VAL A 397 15.24 5.76 30.39
C VAL A 397 13.75 6.06 30.20
N ASP A 398 13.41 7.25 29.71
CA ASP A 398 12.01 7.62 29.44
C ASP A 398 11.41 6.68 28.38
N ILE A 399 12.16 6.41 27.30
CA ILE A 399 11.76 5.48 26.25
C ILE A 399 11.50 4.07 26.80
N ALA A 400 12.30 3.60 27.75
CA ALA A 400 12.13 2.27 28.35
C ALA A 400 10.88 2.17 29.24
N TYR A 401 10.51 3.24 29.94
CA TYR A 401 9.38 3.22 30.89
C TYR A 401 8.03 3.61 30.30
N ILE A 402 8.00 4.39 29.20
CA ILE A 402 6.78 4.85 28.51
C ILE A 402 5.76 3.71 28.31
N PRO A 403 6.11 2.57 27.68
CA PRO A 403 5.11 1.59 27.30
C PRO A 403 4.49 0.87 28.51
N PHE A 404 5.25 0.72 29.58
CA PHE A 404 4.77 0.09 30.80
C PHE A 404 3.87 1.02 31.61
N VAL A 405 4.29 2.27 31.81
CA VAL A 405 3.53 3.22 32.60
C VAL A 405 2.21 3.53 31.91
N ASP A 406 2.21 3.81 30.60
CA ASP A 406 0.97 4.08 29.86
C ASP A 406 0.04 2.88 29.79
N GLY A 407 0.58 1.70 29.42
CA GLY A 407 -0.21 0.49 29.28
C GLY A 407 -0.83 0.07 30.60
N TYR A 408 -0.07 0.06 31.69
CA TYR A 408 -0.58 -0.29 33.01
C TYR A 408 -1.51 0.77 33.58
N GLN A 409 -1.25 2.07 33.37
CA GLN A 409 -2.15 3.13 33.82
C GLN A 409 -3.54 3.01 33.18
N MET A 410 -3.62 2.63 31.90
CA MET A 410 -4.90 2.38 31.21
C MET A 410 -5.63 1.16 31.79
N ILE A 411 -4.92 0.07 32.06
CA ILE A 411 -5.48 -1.15 32.66
C ILE A 411 -5.96 -0.91 34.10
N LEU A 412 -5.15 -0.22 34.90
CA LEU A 412 -5.43 0.11 36.29
C LEU A 412 -6.66 1.03 36.42
N SER A 413 -6.73 2.08 35.59
CA SER A 413 -7.81 3.06 35.64
C SER A 413 -9.14 2.48 35.15
N GLU A 414 -9.14 1.73 34.04
CA GLU A 414 -10.36 1.14 33.51
C GLU A 414 -10.81 -0.11 34.28
N GLY A 415 -9.86 -1.00 34.59
CA GLY A 415 -10.14 -2.33 35.15
C GLY A 415 -10.25 -2.39 36.66
N PHE A 416 -9.42 -1.62 37.36
CA PHE A 416 -9.31 -1.66 38.83
C PHE A 416 -9.74 -0.36 39.50
N LYS A 417 -10.14 0.64 38.72
CA LYS A 417 -10.49 2.00 39.18
C LYS A 417 -9.39 2.61 40.05
N TYR A 418 -8.14 2.28 39.73
CA TYR A 418 -6.95 2.78 40.39
C TYR A 418 -6.19 3.68 39.41
N ASP A 419 -5.87 4.89 39.85
CA ASP A 419 -5.08 5.84 39.08
C ASP A 419 -3.72 5.98 39.76
N ALA A 420 -2.65 5.52 39.10
CA ALA A 420 -1.32 5.53 39.68
C ALA A 420 -0.71 6.94 39.78
N THR A 421 -1.32 7.96 39.19
CA THR A 421 -0.85 9.35 39.29
C THR A 421 -1.36 10.06 40.54
N ILE A 422 -2.41 9.54 41.20
CA ILE A 422 -2.95 10.14 42.42
C ILE A 422 -1.93 10.03 43.56
N GLY A 423 -1.49 11.18 44.06
CA GLY A 423 -0.44 11.28 45.08
C GLY A 423 0.99 11.24 44.54
N ARG A 424 1.17 11.23 43.21
CA ARG A 424 2.47 11.15 42.51
C ARG A 424 2.60 12.27 41.46
N PRO A 425 2.81 13.53 41.88
CA PRO A 425 2.80 14.69 40.99
C PRO A 425 3.92 14.68 39.95
N LYS A 426 5.10 14.11 40.23
CA LYS A 426 6.20 14.03 39.24
C LYS A 426 5.86 13.05 38.13
N LEU A 427 5.31 11.89 38.47
CA LEU A 427 4.78 10.93 37.50
C LEU A 427 3.68 11.54 36.63
N ALA A 428 2.76 12.30 37.23
CA ALA A 428 1.72 13.00 36.50
C ALA A 428 2.30 14.02 35.50
N ALA A 429 3.27 14.82 35.94
CA ALA A 429 3.95 15.81 35.10
C ALA A 429 4.74 15.16 33.96
N TRP A 430 5.41 14.04 34.22
CA TRP A 430 6.12 13.26 33.20
C TRP A 430 5.18 12.78 32.11
N ILE A 431 4.03 12.20 32.47
CA ILE A 431 2.99 11.78 31.51
C ILE A 431 2.45 12.99 30.73
N GLU A 432 2.23 14.14 31.37
CA GLU A 432 1.75 15.35 30.69
C GLU A 432 2.74 15.85 29.64
N GLU A 433 4.03 15.87 29.96
CA GLU A 433 5.10 16.29 29.04
C GLU A 433 5.27 15.33 27.87
N LEU A 434 5.19 14.02 28.10
CA LEU A 434 5.15 13.03 27.03
C LEU A 434 3.98 13.30 26.07
N ASN A 435 2.79 13.57 26.60
CA ASN A 435 1.60 13.90 25.80
C ASN A 435 1.72 15.19 25.00
N LYS A 436 2.74 16.03 25.20
CA LYS A 436 3.02 17.19 24.35
C LYS A 436 3.84 16.82 23.11
N MET A 437 4.58 15.70 23.14
CA MET A 437 5.47 15.28 22.05
C MET A 437 4.69 14.61 20.90
N ASP A 438 4.79 15.17 19.69
CA ASP A 438 4.02 14.69 18.52
C ASP A 438 4.38 13.27 18.10
N VAL A 439 5.66 12.92 18.20
CA VAL A 439 6.17 11.57 17.91
C VAL A 439 5.57 10.52 18.85
N TYR A 440 5.42 10.84 20.14
CA TYR A 440 4.81 9.96 21.13
C TYR A 440 3.30 9.81 20.89
N LYS A 441 2.60 10.89 20.51
CA LYS A 441 1.19 10.82 20.10
C LYS A 441 0.97 9.91 18.88
N GLN A 442 1.90 9.93 17.93
CA GLN A 442 1.84 9.13 16.70
C GLN A 442 2.08 7.64 16.96
N THR A 443 2.87 7.30 17.98
CA THR A 443 3.20 5.91 18.36
C THR A 443 2.23 5.30 19.37
N LYS A 444 1.19 6.02 19.82
CA LYS A 444 0.14 5.46 20.69
C LYS A 444 -0.67 4.40 19.94
N TYR A 445 -0.32 3.14 20.17
CA TYR A 445 -0.94 1.99 19.51
C TYR A 445 -2.40 1.78 19.95
N PHE A 446 -2.68 1.90 21.26
CA PHE A 446 -4.03 1.74 21.79
C PHE A 446 -4.73 3.09 21.93
N LYS A 447 -5.56 3.41 20.93
CA LYS A 447 -6.39 4.63 20.92
C LYS A 447 -7.67 4.50 21.76
N ASP A 448 -8.05 3.28 22.13
CA ASP A 448 -9.23 2.97 22.94
C ASP A 448 -8.86 2.18 24.21
N PRO A 449 -8.95 2.79 25.41
CA PRO A 449 -8.73 2.11 26.69
C PRO A 449 -9.60 0.86 26.90
N LYS A 450 -10.80 0.82 26.32
CA LYS A 450 -11.72 -0.31 26.47
C LYS A 450 -11.29 -1.52 25.65
N GLN A 451 -10.70 -1.32 24.47
CA GLN A 451 -10.17 -2.42 23.66
C GLN A 451 -8.96 -3.07 24.33
N LEU A 452 -8.05 -2.24 24.87
CA LEU A 452 -6.89 -2.73 25.62
C LEU A 452 -7.34 -3.47 26.89
N PHE A 453 -8.28 -2.90 27.64
CA PHE A 453 -8.83 -3.57 28.80
C PHE A 453 -9.52 -4.88 28.44
N GLU A 454 -10.33 -4.95 27.37
CA GLU A 454 -11.01 -6.19 26.97
C GLU A 454 -10.02 -7.28 26.50
N TYR A 455 -8.95 -6.88 25.80
CA TYR A 455 -7.84 -7.75 25.39
C TYR A 455 -7.17 -8.42 26.60
N TYR A 456 -6.89 -7.65 27.65
CA TYR A 456 -6.30 -8.14 28.89
C TYR A 456 -7.32 -8.86 29.78
N ARG A 457 -8.56 -8.39 29.83
CA ARG A 457 -9.67 -8.94 30.63
C ARG A 457 -10.01 -10.38 30.25
N ILE A 458 -9.99 -10.75 28.95
CA ILE A 458 -10.23 -12.13 28.51
C ILE A 458 -9.12 -13.07 29.04
N ARG A 459 -7.86 -12.64 29.06
CA ARG A 459 -6.75 -13.43 29.60
C ARG A 459 -6.72 -13.46 31.13
N PHE A 460 -7.14 -12.39 31.81
CA PHE A 460 -7.14 -12.30 33.27
C PHE A 460 -8.38 -12.93 33.93
N LEU A 461 -9.55 -12.93 33.29
CA LEU A 461 -10.76 -13.64 33.80
C LEU A 461 -10.58 -15.16 33.86
N ILE A 462 -9.75 -15.73 32.97
CA ILE A 462 -9.37 -17.14 33.00
C ILE A 462 -8.59 -17.47 34.29
N ALA A 463 -7.89 -16.49 34.88
CA ALA A 463 -7.12 -16.65 36.12
C ALA A 463 -7.89 -16.31 37.41
N SER A 464 -9.11 -15.77 37.33
CA SER A 464 -9.91 -15.43 38.51
C SER A 464 -10.56 -16.70 39.14
N ARG A 465 -10.58 -16.76 40.48
CA ARG A 465 -11.07 -17.91 41.26
C ARG A 465 -12.60 -18.05 41.33
N ASP A 466 -13.37 -17.14 40.73
CA ASP A 466 -14.83 -17.16 40.85
C ASP A 466 -15.49 -18.04 39.77
N SER A 467 -15.87 -19.24 40.19
CA SER A 467 -16.47 -20.29 39.34
C SER A 467 -17.83 -19.93 38.74
N THR A 468 -18.44 -18.83 39.16
CA THR A 468 -19.81 -18.44 38.80
C THR A 468 -19.83 -17.67 37.47
N GLU A 469 -18.89 -16.74 37.28
CA GLU A 469 -18.74 -16.01 36.01
C GLU A 469 -18.17 -16.88 34.89
N GLN A 470 -17.26 -17.83 35.20
CA GLN A 470 -16.76 -18.79 34.21
C GLN A 470 -17.87 -19.68 33.63
N LYS A 471 -18.85 -20.10 34.43
CA LYS A 471 -19.99 -20.89 33.97
C LYS A 471 -20.97 -20.07 33.13
N ALA A 472 -21.18 -18.80 33.48
CA ALA A 472 -21.98 -17.88 32.69
C ALA A 472 -21.32 -17.56 31.34
N TYR A 473 -19.99 -17.37 31.33
CA TYR A 473 -19.21 -17.15 30.12
C TYR A 473 -19.23 -18.39 29.22
N LYS A 474 -18.84 -19.59 29.69
CA LYS A 474 -18.85 -20.82 28.86
C LYS A 474 -20.22 -21.14 28.24
N LYS A 475 -21.32 -20.81 28.93
CA LYS A 475 -22.69 -20.97 28.41
C LYS A 475 -23.06 -19.89 27.37
N SER A 476 -22.52 -18.69 27.52
CA SER A 476 -22.62 -17.58 26.56
C SER A 476 -21.75 -17.82 25.31
N THR A 477 -20.50 -18.26 25.47
CA THR A 477 -19.57 -18.54 24.35
C THR A 477 -20.00 -19.75 23.54
N ARG A 478 -20.50 -20.83 24.14
CA ARG A 478 -21.00 -21.98 23.34
C ARG A 478 -22.25 -21.65 22.52
N LYS A 479 -23.02 -20.64 22.96
CA LYS A 479 -24.16 -20.10 22.20
C LYS A 479 -23.75 -19.00 21.21
N LYS A 480 -22.62 -18.33 21.45
CA LYS A 480 -22.03 -17.29 20.60
C LYS A 480 -21.07 -17.82 19.54
N VAL A 481 -20.35 -18.93 19.73
CA VAL A 481 -19.44 -19.50 18.71
C VAL A 481 -20.23 -20.06 17.52
N ASN A 482 -21.41 -20.65 17.76
CA ASN A 482 -22.39 -20.94 16.70
C ASN A 482 -23.07 -19.69 16.11
N ALA A 483 -22.81 -18.49 16.65
CA ALA A 483 -23.38 -17.22 16.21
C ALA A 483 -22.31 -16.13 15.88
N MET A 484 -21.02 -16.48 15.89
CA MET A 484 -19.87 -15.56 15.71
C MET A 484 -19.06 -15.84 14.45
N ALA A 485 -19.53 -16.71 13.55
CA ALA A 485 -19.44 -16.34 12.15
C ALA A 485 -20.38 -15.15 11.98
N THR A 486 -19.87 -13.93 12.16
CA THR A 486 -20.66 -12.72 11.91
C THR A 486 -21.17 -12.81 10.48
N VAL A 487 -22.47 -13.05 10.34
CA VAL A 487 -23.18 -12.92 9.08
C VAL A 487 -23.17 -11.43 8.75
N VAL A 488 -22.08 -10.98 8.13
CA VAL A 488 -22.06 -9.69 7.46
C VAL A 488 -22.86 -9.90 6.19
N HIS A 489 -24.13 -9.52 6.21
CA HIS A 489 -24.90 -9.35 4.99
C HIS A 489 -24.34 -8.15 4.23
N GLU A 490 -23.30 -8.39 3.43
CA GLU A 490 -22.72 -7.40 2.56
C GLU A 490 -23.71 -7.04 1.44
N ASN A 491 -23.98 -5.75 1.27
CA ASN A 491 -24.68 -5.25 0.10
C ASN A 491 -23.75 -5.41 -1.12
N LEU A 492 -24.05 -6.40 -1.94
CA LEU A 492 -23.24 -6.71 -3.13
C LEU A 492 -23.26 -5.53 -4.10
N PRO A 493 -22.08 -5.07 -4.59
CA PRO A 493 -22.02 -3.98 -5.55
C PRO A 493 -22.70 -4.35 -6.88
N PRO A 494 -23.22 -3.36 -7.61
CA PRO A 494 -23.82 -3.59 -8.93
C PRO A 494 -22.77 -4.15 -9.92
N VAL A 495 -23.25 -4.91 -10.89
CA VAL A 495 -22.41 -5.43 -11.98
C VAL A 495 -22.10 -4.30 -12.97
N LEU A 496 -20.82 -4.10 -13.26
CA LEU A 496 -20.33 -3.11 -14.22
C LEU A 496 -20.20 -3.73 -15.61
N ASP A 497 -20.65 -2.98 -16.63
CA ASP A 497 -20.71 -3.40 -18.03
C ASP A 497 -20.04 -2.37 -18.98
N SER A 498 -20.18 -2.53 -20.30
CA SER A 498 -19.58 -1.59 -21.28
C SER A 498 -20.08 -0.15 -21.13
N LYS A 499 -21.28 0.04 -20.56
CA LYS A 499 -21.89 1.36 -20.32
C LYS A 499 -21.44 2.00 -19.03
N SER A 500 -20.68 1.27 -18.20
CA SER A 500 -20.14 1.76 -16.94
C SER A 500 -18.91 2.63 -17.23
N GLU A 501 -19.12 3.95 -17.39
CA GLU A 501 -18.15 4.89 -17.97
C GLU A 501 -16.88 5.13 -17.12
N GLN A 502 -16.91 4.86 -15.81
CA GLN A 502 -15.77 5.11 -14.93
C GLN A 502 -15.22 3.85 -14.25
N PRO A 503 -13.91 3.55 -14.40
CA PRO A 503 -13.25 2.54 -13.57
C PRO A 503 -13.18 3.03 -12.11
N PRO A 504 -13.13 2.12 -11.13
CA PRO A 504 -12.65 2.48 -9.79
C PRO A 504 -11.28 3.16 -9.88
N SER A 505 -10.98 4.09 -8.97
CA SER A 505 -9.67 4.74 -8.86
C SER A 505 -8.59 3.71 -8.55
N VAL A 506 -7.93 3.20 -9.59
CA VAL A 506 -6.90 2.16 -9.47
C VAL A 506 -5.67 2.74 -8.76
N PHE A 507 -5.15 1.99 -7.80
CA PHE A 507 -4.02 2.28 -6.94
C PHE A 507 -4.20 3.46 -6.00
N ASP A 508 -5.42 3.70 -5.54
CA ASP A 508 -5.74 4.71 -4.51
C ASP A 508 -5.51 4.21 -3.06
N GLY A 509 -4.95 3.02 -2.91
CA GLY A 509 -4.71 2.37 -1.61
C GLY A 509 -5.85 1.45 -1.16
N THR A 510 -6.99 1.43 -1.86
CA THR A 510 -8.06 0.47 -1.58
C THR A 510 -7.73 -0.89 -2.19
N THR A 511 -7.83 -1.95 -1.39
CA THR A 511 -7.68 -3.32 -1.92
C THR A 511 -8.97 -3.73 -2.63
N ARG A 512 -8.88 -4.18 -3.90
CA ARG A 512 -10.06 -4.52 -4.71
C ARG A 512 -9.95 -5.89 -5.34
N LEU A 513 -11.03 -6.66 -5.28
CA LEU A 513 -11.20 -7.90 -6.03
C LEU A 513 -12.11 -7.64 -7.24
N TYR A 514 -11.51 -7.54 -8.42
CA TYR A 514 -12.24 -7.53 -9.68
C TYR A 514 -12.73 -8.94 -9.99
N MET A 515 -14.05 -9.13 -10.04
CA MET A 515 -14.68 -10.44 -10.13
C MET A 515 -15.96 -10.42 -10.95
N ALA A 516 -16.52 -11.59 -11.24
CA ALA A 516 -17.87 -11.72 -11.77
C ALA A 516 -18.65 -12.73 -10.91
N TYR A 517 -19.88 -12.40 -10.50
CA TYR A 517 -20.66 -13.23 -9.56
C TYR A 517 -20.92 -14.66 -10.05
N THR A 518 -20.91 -14.86 -11.37
CA THR A 518 -21.12 -16.16 -11.99
C THR A 518 -19.83 -16.94 -12.27
N CYS A 519 -18.64 -16.32 -12.13
CA CYS A 519 -17.36 -16.94 -12.45
C CYS A 519 -16.89 -17.90 -11.34
N PRO A 520 -16.68 -19.21 -11.62
CA PRO A 520 -16.21 -20.16 -10.61
C PRO A 520 -14.79 -19.88 -10.13
N PHE A 521 -13.90 -19.37 -11.01
CA PHE A 521 -12.54 -18.99 -10.63
C PHE A 521 -12.55 -17.81 -9.64
N ALA A 522 -13.43 -16.83 -9.84
CA ALA A 522 -13.52 -15.68 -8.95
C ALA A 522 -14.21 -16.03 -7.63
N GLN A 523 -15.15 -16.99 -7.66
CA GLN A 523 -15.80 -17.51 -6.46
C GLN A 523 -14.79 -18.13 -5.47
N ARG A 524 -13.69 -18.75 -5.94
CA ARG A 524 -12.59 -19.23 -5.06
C ARG A 524 -12.08 -18.11 -4.14
N VAL A 525 -11.74 -16.97 -4.72
CA VAL A 525 -11.19 -15.81 -3.99
C VAL A 525 -12.26 -15.16 -3.12
N TRP A 526 -13.51 -15.14 -3.58
CA TRP A 526 -14.63 -14.61 -2.82
C TRP A 526 -14.95 -15.44 -1.56
N ILE A 527 -14.95 -16.78 -1.65
CA ILE A 527 -15.12 -17.67 -0.49
C ILE A 527 -13.97 -17.46 0.49
N THR A 528 -12.72 -17.42 -0.01
CA THR A 528 -11.51 -17.19 0.82
C THR A 528 -11.61 -15.87 1.58
N ARG A 529 -11.94 -14.77 0.88
CA ARG A 529 -12.20 -13.45 1.47
C ARG A 529 -13.24 -13.52 2.57
N ASN A 530 -14.41 -14.10 2.29
CA ASN A 530 -15.52 -14.13 3.25
C ASN A 530 -15.20 -15.00 4.47
N TYR A 531 -14.48 -16.11 4.27
CA TYR A 531 -14.11 -17.02 5.36
C TYR A 531 -13.05 -16.38 6.27
N LYS A 532 -12.11 -15.64 5.69
CA LYS A 532 -11.09 -14.90 6.45
C LYS A 532 -11.63 -13.63 7.12
N GLY A 533 -12.88 -13.25 6.87
CA GLY A 533 -13.49 -12.04 7.44
C GLY A 533 -13.06 -10.75 6.75
N LEU A 534 -12.56 -10.84 5.50
CA LEU A 534 -11.91 -9.74 4.80
C LEU A 534 -12.86 -8.85 3.98
N GLN A 535 -14.13 -8.78 4.39
CA GLN A 535 -15.15 -8.05 3.62
C GLN A 535 -14.90 -6.54 3.62
N ASP A 536 -14.38 -6.01 4.73
CA ASP A 536 -14.10 -4.59 4.86
C ASP A 536 -12.78 -4.17 4.21
N GLU A 537 -11.78 -5.06 4.19
CA GLU A 537 -10.47 -4.81 3.59
C GLU A 537 -10.50 -4.96 2.07
N ILE A 538 -11.11 -6.03 1.55
CA ILE A 538 -11.11 -6.34 0.13
C ILE A 538 -12.46 -5.93 -0.47
N LYS A 539 -12.51 -4.84 -1.24
CA LYS A 539 -13.76 -4.38 -1.87
C LYS A 539 -14.03 -5.14 -3.17
N LEU A 540 -15.26 -5.62 -3.35
CA LEU A 540 -15.66 -6.29 -4.59
C LEU A 540 -15.88 -5.27 -5.72
N VAL A 541 -15.40 -5.59 -6.92
CA VAL A 541 -15.75 -4.89 -8.16
C VAL A 541 -16.31 -5.92 -9.13
N ALA A 542 -17.65 -5.97 -9.22
CA ALA A 542 -18.34 -6.93 -10.05
C ALA A 542 -18.36 -6.47 -11.53
N ILE A 543 -17.96 -7.35 -12.43
CA ILE A 543 -17.84 -7.10 -13.87
C ILE A 543 -18.71 -8.10 -14.65
N SER A 544 -19.44 -7.62 -15.65
CA SER A 544 -20.16 -8.45 -16.61
C SER A 544 -19.17 -9.22 -17.48
N LEU A 545 -19.32 -10.55 -17.59
CA LEU A 545 -18.46 -11.36 -18.46
C LEU A 545 -18.85 -11.27 -19.94
N GLU A 546 -20.13 -11.04 -20.22
CA GLU A 546 -20.70 -10.94 -21.56
C GLU A 546 -20.46 -9.57 -22.18
N ASP A 547 -20.53 -8.52 -21.35
CA ASP A 547 -20.38 -7.14 -21.77
C ASP A 547 -19.37 -6.40 -20.89
N LYS A 548 -18.09 -6.77 -21.01
CA LYS A 548 -17.04 -6.23 -20.14
C LYS A 548 -16.80 -4.73 -20.40
N PRO A 549 -16.61 -3.92 -19.35
CA PRO A 549 -16.15 -2.55 -19.52
C PRO A 549 -14.79 -2.49 -20.24
N VAL A 550 -14.68 -1.61 -21.24
CA VAL A 550 -13.45 -1.42 -22.03
C VAL A 550 -12.26 -1.07 -21.12
N TRP A 551 -12.51 -0.25 -20.08
CA TRP A 551 -11.49 0.17 -19.13
C TRP A 551 -10.88 -0.99 -18.34
N TYR A 552 -11.57 -2.13 -18.19
CA TYR A 552 -11.03 -3.24 -17.40
C TYR A 552 -9.76 -3.79 -18.06
N LYS A 553 -9.82 -4.03 -19.37
CA LYS A 553 -8.66 -4.48 -20.15
C LYS A 553 -7.59 -3.39 -20.23
N GLU A 554 -7.97 -2.14 -20.48
CA GLU A 554 -7.02 -1.08 -20.80
C GLU A 554 -6.30 -0.52 -19.58
N LYS A 555 -6.95 -0.51 -18.40
CA LYS A 555 -6.47 0.24 -17.23
C LYS A 555 -6.25 -0.62 -15.99
N VAL A 556 -6.91 -1.77 -15.89
CA VAL A 556 -6.84 -2.63 -14.71
C VAL A 556 -6.03 -3.89 -15.01
N HIS A 557 -6.56 -4.78 -15.84
CA HIS A 557 -5.95 -6.07 -16.08
C HIS A 557 -5.89 -6.39 -17.59
N PRO A 558 -4.74 -6.19 -18.24
CA PRO A 558 -4.56 -6.41 -19.69
C PRO A 558 -4.96 -7.81 -20.18
N ALA A 559 -4.86 -8.83 -19.32
CA ALA A 559 -5.30 -10.19 -19.65
C ALA A 559 -6.83 -10.31 -19.83
N ASN A 560 -7.61 -9.30 -19.41
CA ASN A 560 -9.07 -9.21 -19.54
C ASN A 560 -9.83 -10.42 -18.95
N LYS A 561 -9.25 -11.05 -17.94
CA LYS A 561 -9.81 -12.19 -17.17
C LYS A 561 -10.17 -11.75 -15.76
N VAL A 562 -11.04 -12.49 -15.09
CA VAL A 562 -11.32 -12.36 -13.65
C VAL A 562 -11.12 -13.74 -13.00
N PRO A 563 -10.71 -13.84 -11.72
CA PRO A 563 -10.46 -12.74 -10.77
C PRO A 563 -9.15 -11.99 -11.02
N ALA A 564 -9.09 -10.74 -10.59
CA ALA A 564 -7.85 -9.98 -10.42
C ALA A 564 -7.90 -9.20 -9.11
N LEU A 565 -6.81 -9.27 -8.33
CA LEU A 565 -6.69 -8.58 -7.04
C LEU A 565 -5.78 -7.36 -7.20
N GLU A 566 -6.29 -6.19 -6.82
CA GLU A 566 -5.54 -4.97 -6.61
C GLU A 566 -5.08 -4.88 -5.16
N HIS A 567 -3.77 -4.95 -4.93
CA HIS A 567 -3.18 -4.81 -3.61
C HIS A 567 -1.71 -4.34 -3.72
N ASN A 568 -1.26 -3.47 -2.80
CA ASN A 568 0.11 -2.93 -2.75
C ASN A 568 0.63 -2.40 -4.10
N GLY A 569 -0.20 -1.64 -4.81
CA GLY A 569 0.17 -1.01 -6.08
C GLY A 569 0.34 -1.98 -7.26
N LYS A 570 -0.16 -3.22 -7.13
CA LYS A 570 -0.09 -4.26 -8.17
C LYS A 570 -1.47 -4.85 -8.44
N ILE A 571 -1.65 -5.32 -9.68
CA ILE A 571 -2.77 -6.18 -10.07
C ILE A 571 -2.22 -7.58 -10.28
N VAL A 572 -2.71 -8.55 -9.51
CA VAL A 572 -2.33 -9.97 -9.62
C VAL A 572 -3.53 -10.77 -10.11
N GLY A 573 -3.30 -11.66 -11.07
CA GLY A 573 -4.31 -12.58 -11.61
C GLY A 573 -4.14 -14.00 -11.08
N GLU A 574 -4.83 -14.95 -11.69
CA GLU A 574 -4.78 -16.39 -11.39
C GLU A 574 -5.41 -16.81 -10.05
N SER A 575 -6.59 -17.43 -10.12
CA SER A 575 -7.41 -17.69 -8.91
C SER A 575 -6.74 -18.56 -7.84
N LEU A 576 -5.88 -19.52 -8.21
CA LEU A 576 -5.20 -20.38 -7.24
C LEU A 576 -4.08 -19.63 -6.52
N ASP A 577 -3.34 -18.81 -7.26
CA ASP A 577 -2.31 -17.95 -6.69
C ASP A 577 -2.96 -16.91 -5.78
N LEU A 578 -4.10 -16.35 -6.17
CA LEU A 578 -4.83 -15.37 -5.36
C LEU A 578 -5.38 -15.96 -4.05
N ILE A 579 -5.91 -17.18 -4.02
CA ILE A 579 -6.35 -17.77 -2.74
C ILE A 579 -5.17 -18.08 -1.81
N LYS A 580 -4.02 -18.52 -2.36
CA LYS A 580 -2.79 -18.71 -1.59
C LYS A 580 -2.26 -17.37 -1.06
N TYR A 581 -2.23 -16.35 -1.92
CA TYR A 581 -1.82 -14.99 -1.58
C TYR A 581 -2.71 -14.38 -0.48
N VAL A 582 -4.03 -14.49 -0.63
CA VAL A 582 -4.96 -13.99 0.38
C VAL A 582 -4.78 -14.74 1.71
N ASP A 583 -4.52 -16.05 1.67
CA ASP A 583 -4.28 -16.81 2.89
C ASP A 583 -2.95 -16.46 3.59
N SER A 584 -1.89 -16.17 2.82
CA SER A 584 -0.55 -15.87 3.35
C SER A 584 -0.31 -14.40 3.71
N ASN A 585 -1.05 -13.47 3.12
CA ASN A 585 -0.77 -12.03 3.23
C ASN A 585 -1.87 -11.22 3.93
N PHE A 586 -3.01 -11.83 4.28
CA PHE A 586 -4.09 -11.17 5.00
C PHE A 586 -4.43 -11.93 6.28
N GLU A 587 -4.86 -11.18 7.29
CA GLU A 587 -5.31 -11.73 8.56
C GLU A 587 -6.55 -12.64 8.41
N GLY A 588 -6.84 -13.40 9.46
CA GLY A 588 -7.97 -14.32 9.54
C GLY A 588 -7.54 -15.79 9.66
N PRO A 589 -8.51 -16.71 9.82
CA PRO A 589 -8.24 -18.14 9.93
C PRO A 589 -7.36 -18.67 8.78
N SER A 590 -6.35 -19.48 9.12
CA SER A 590 -5.51 -20.14 8.11
C SER A 590 -6.32 -21.21 7.36
N LEU A 591 -6.18 -21.23 6.04
CA LEU A 591 -6.81 -22.21 5.16
C LEU A 591 -5.81 -23.23 4.59
N LEU A 592 -4.55 -23.18 5.02
CA LEU A 592 -3.57 -24.25 4.80
C LEU A 592 -3.04 -24.79 6.14
N PRO A 593 -3.10 -26.12 6.36
CA PRO A 593 -2.58 -26.71 7.59
C PRO A 593 -1.05 -26.60 7.66
N ASP A 594 -0.50 -26.59 8.88
CA ASP A 594 0.96 -26.67 9.11
C ASP A 594 1.53 -28.08 8.94
N ASP A 595 0.67 -29.09 9.00
CA ASP A 595 1.04 -30.49 8.81
C ASP A 595 1.73 -30.70 7.45
N PRO A 596 2.99 -31.18 7.41
CA PRO A 596 3.74 -31.35 6.18
C PRO A 596 3.13 -32.35 5.20
N GLU A 597 2.47 -33.40 5.68
CA GLU A 597 1.82 -34.41 4.83
C GLU A 597 0.56 -33.82 4.18
N LYS A 598 -0.24 -33.08 4.94
CA LYS A 598 -1.40 -32.37 4.42
C LYS A 598 -0.99 -31.28 3.42
N ARG A 599 0.11 -30.54 3.66
CA ARG A 599 0.64 -29.57 2.69
C ARG A 599 1.09 -30.23 1.38
N LYS A 600 1.80 -31.36 1.46
CA LYS A 600 2.19 -32.11 0.28
C LYS A 600 0.96 -32.56 -0.52
N PHE A 601 -0.06 -33.08 0.17
CA PHE A 601 -1.29 -33.50 -0.49
C PHE A 601 -2.09 -32.33 -1.08
N ALA A 602 -2.05 -31.17 -0.42
CA ALA A 602 -2.65 -29.95 -0.95
C ALA A 602 -2.05 -29.57 -2.31
N GLU A 603 -0.72 -29.60 -2.46
CA GLU A 603 -0.06 -29.31 -3.74
C GLU A 603 -0.36 -30.35 -4.82
N GLU A 604 -0.48 -31.64 -4.46
CA GLU A 604 -0.96 -32.69 -5.37
C GLU A 604 -2.38 -32.38 -5.88
N LEU A 605 -3.28 -31.96 -4.98
CA LEU A 605 -4.66 -31.63 -5.32
C LEU A 605 -4.78 -30.30 -6.09
N PHE A 606 -3.97 -29.29 -5.80
CA PHE A 606 -3.92 -28.07 -6.62
C PHE A 606 -3.49 -28.37 -8.04
N SER A 607 -2.43 -29.18 -8.20
CA SER A 607 -1.90 -29.58 -9.51
C SER A 607 -2.93 -30.37 -10.34
N TYR A 608 -3.80 -31.15 -9.69
CA TYR A 608 -4.86 -31.91 -10.37
C TYR A 608 -6.07 -31.07 -10.76
N SER A 609 -6.27 -29.89 -10.15
CA SER A 609 -7.52 -29.14 -10.27
C SER A 609 -7.87 -28.69 -11.70
N ASP A 610 -6.88 -28.34 -12.52
CA ASP A 610 -7.10 -28.01 -13.93
C ASP A 610 -7.45 -29.24 -14.77
N THR A 611 -6.83 -30.38 -14.47
CA THR A 611 -7.18 -31.66 -15.11
C THR A 611 -8.63 -32.02 -14.80
N PHE A 612 -9.03 -31.93 -13.52
CA PHE A 612 -10.41 -32.13 -13.08
C PHE A 612 -11.38 -31.23 -13.86
N ASN A 613 -11.09 -29.93 -13.93
CA ASN A 613 -11.94 -28.95 -14.61
C ASN A 613 -12.09 -29.24 -16.11
N ILE A 614 -10.98 -29.48 -16.81
CA ILE A 614 -10.97 -29.75 -18.25
C ILE A 614 -11.76 -31.03 -18.55
N THR A 615 -11.52 -32.11 -17.80
CA THR A 615 -12.18 -33.39 -18.04
C THR A 615 -13.66 -33.35 -17.72
N VAL A 616 -14.07 -32.79 -16.58
CA VAL A 616 -15.49 -32.73 -16.17
C VAL A 616 -16.31 -31.85 -17.12
N TYR A 617 -15.80 -30.68 -17.50
CA TYR A 617 -16.54 -29.80 -18.42
C TYR A 617 -16.48 -30.28 -19.87
N GLY A 618 -15.41 -30.98 -20.26
CA GLY A 618 -15.31 -31.65 -21.56
C GLY A 618 -16.33 -32.76 -21.74
N SER A 619 -16.71 -33.44 -20.66
CA SER A 619 -17.64 -34.57 -20.71
C SER A 619 -19.09 -34.18 -20.97
N PHE A 620 -19.43 -32.89 -20.98
CA PHE A 620 -20.81 -32.43 -21.21
C PHE A 620 -21.36 -32.79 -22.60
N LYS A 621 -20.46 -33.14 -23.54
CA LYS A 621 -20.79 -33.61 -24.88
C LYS A 621 -20.73 -35.13 -25.04
N GLY A 622 -20.26 -35.84 -24.01
CA GLY A 622 -19.91 -37.25 -24.05
C GLY A 622 -20.67 -38.10 -23.02
N ASP A 623 -20.06 -39.21 -22.61
CA ASP A 623 -20.59 -40.07 -21.56
C ASP A 623 -19.96 -39.67 -20.21
N PRO A 624 -20.65 -38.89 -19.36
CA PRO A 624 -20.07 -38.41 -18.11
C PRO A 624 -19.70 -39.54 -17.16
N ALA A 625 -20.34 -40.72 -17.23
CA ALA A 625 -19.99 -41.84 -16.37
C ALA A 625 -18.59 -42.39 -16.69
N LYS A 626 -18.19 -42.38 -17.96
CA LYS A 626 -16.86 -42.83 -18.40
C LYS A 626 -15.80 -41.74 -18.33
N GLU A 627 -16.19 -40.49 -18.59
CA GLU A 627 -15.28 -39.36 -18.75
C GLU A 627 -15.10 -38.58 -17.45
N ALA A 628 -16.19 -38.09 -16.84
CA ALA A 628 -16.14 -37.32 -15.59
C ALA A 628 -16.14 -38.21 -14.33
N GLY A 629 -16.73 -39.40 -14.41
CA GLY A 629 -16.80 -40.38 -13.31
C GLY A 629 -15.44 -40.60 -12.62
N PRO A 630 -14.37 -40.92 -13.36
CA PRO A 630 -13.02 -41.10 -12.78
C PRO A 630 -12.48 -39.88 -12.03
N CYS A 631 -12.87 -38.65 -12.42
CA CYS A 631 -12.47 -37.43 -11.72
C CYS A 631 -13.17 -37.31 -10.36
N PHE A 632 -14.46 -37.64 -10.30
CA PHE A 632 -15.19 -37.68 -9.03
C PHE A 632 -14.77 -38.87 -8.16
N ASP A 633 -14.40 -40.01 -8.75
CA ASP A 633 -13.81 -41.16 -8.02
C ASP A 633 -12.46 -40.79 -7.41
N TYR A 634 -11.67 -39.98 -8.09
CA TYR A 634 -10.42 -39.44 -7.55
C TYR A 634 -10.68 -38.53 -6.34
N LEU A 635 -11.67 -37.63 -6.40
CA LEU A 635 -12.05 -36.81 -5.24
C LEU A 635 -12.61 -37.63 -4.08
N GLU A 636 -13.45 -38.62 -4.37
CA GLU A 636 -13.93 -39.57 -3.35
C GLU A 636 -12.74 -40.24 -2.66
N LYS A 637 -11.78 -40.78 -3.42
CA LYS A 637 -10.56 -41.38 -2.86
C LYS A 637 -9.73 -40.38 -2.05
N ALA A 638 -9.61 -39.13 -2.51
CA ALA A 638 -8.88 -38.10 -1.80
C ALA A 638 -9.49 -37.79 -0.42
N LEU A 639 -10.82 -37.78 -0.31
CA LEU A 639 -11.56 -37.58 0.94
C LEU A 639 -11.44 -38.75 1.94
N HIS A 640 -10.88 -39.89 1.54
CA HIS A 640 -10.53 -41.00 2.45
C HIS A 640 -9.11 -40.90 3.01
N LYS A 641 -8.29 -39.94 2.57
CA LYS A 641 -6.88 -39.86 3.00
C LYS A 641 -6.73 -39.41 4.46
N PHE A 642 -7.58 -38.49 4.90
CA PHE A 642 -7.56 -37.95 6.25
C PHE A 642 -8.93 -38.15 6.90
N ASP A 643 -8.96 -38.81 8.06
CA ASP A 643 -10.19 -39.16 8.78
C ASP A 643 -10.53 -38.22 9.95
N ASP A 644 -9.76 -37.13 10.11
CA ASP A 644 -9.93 -36.15 11.17
C ASP A 644 -10.92 -35.02 10.83
N GLY A 645 -11.65 -35.16 9.72
CA GLY A 645 -12.84 -34.36 9.42
C GLY A 645 -13.38 -34.59 8.00
N PRO A 646 -14.41 -33.83 7.59
CA PRO A 646 -15.15 -34.11 6.35
C PRO A 646 -14.54 -33.45 5.10
N PHE A 647 -13.45 -32.68 5.25
CA PHE A 647 -12.83 -31.90 4.17
C PHE A 647 -11.63 -32.63 3.53
N LEU A 648 -11.15 -32.16 2.37
CA LEU A 648 -10.08 -32.82 1.60
C LEU A 648 -8.77 -32.97 2.40
N LEU A 649 -8.53 -32.08 3.36
CA LEU A 649 -7.40 -32.15 4.30
C LEU A 649 -7.85 -32.40 5.74
N GLY A 650 -9.04 -32.98 5.94
CA GLY A 650 -9.71 -33.15 7.24
C GLY A 650 -10.39 -31.86 7.74
N GLN A 651 -9.68 -30.74 7.71
CA GLN A 651 -10.21 -29.40 8.01
C GLN A 651 -10.52 -28.61 6.73
N LEU A 652 -11.42 -27.63 6.80
CA LEU A 652 -11.70 -26.74 5.67
C LEU A 652 -10.42 -26.03 5.25
N SER A 653 -10.14 -26.04 3.94
CA SER A 653 -8.88 -25.57 3.39
C SER A 653 -9.05 -24.89 2.04
N LEU A 654 -7.96 -24.26 1.57
CA LEU A 654 -7.87 -23.70 0.21
C LEU A 654 -8.13 -24.75 -0.87
N VAL A 655 -7.87 -26.03 -0.59
CA VAL A 655 -8.12 -27.11 -1.55
C VAL A 655 -9.62 -27.30 -1.73
N ASP A 656 -10.40 -27.30 -0.65
CA ASP A 656 -11.86 -27.39 -0.73
C ASP A 656 -12.44 -26.24 -1.55
N ILE A 657 -11.94 -25.02 -1.27
CA ILE A 657 -12.30 -23.79 -1.97
C ILE A 657 -11.92 -23.86 -3.46
N ALA A 658 -10.82 -24.51 -3.81
CA ALA A 658 -10.39 -24.66 -5.20
C ALA A 658 -11.36 -25.53 -6.03
N TYR A 659 -11.98 -26.55 -5.43
CA TYR A 659 -12.85 -27.50 -6.13
C TYR A 659 -14.34 -27.11 -6.06
N ILE A 660 -14.84 -26.60 -4.94
CA ILE A 660 -16.29 -26.47 -4.72
C ILE A 660 -17.03 -25.61 -5.76
N PRO A 661 -16.51 -24.49 -6.28
CA PRO A 661 -17.22 -23.72 -7.31
C PRO A 661 -17.47 -24.52 -8.60
N PHE A 662 -16.58 -25.46 -8.92
CA PHE A 662 -16.67 -26.30 -10.11
C PHE A 662 -17.56 -27.50 -9.86
N VAL A 663 -17.45 -28.14 -8.68
CA VAL A 663 -18.32 -29.24 -8.28
C VAL A 663 -19.78 -28.77 -8.18
N GLU A 664 -20.04 -27.60 -7.59
CA GLU A 664 -21.38 -26.98 -7.51
C GLU A 664 -22.04 -26.90 -8.90
N ARG A 665 -21.32 -26.33 -9.88
CA ARG A 665 -21.83 -26.12 -11.24
C ARG A 665 -21.97 -27.42 -12.02
N ALA A 666 -21.00 -28.33 -11.89
CA ALA A 666 -21.04 -29.64 -12.52
C ALA A 666 -22.21 -30.47 -11.97
N GLN A 667 -22.44 -30.46 -10.64
CA GLN A 667 -23.55 -31.17 -10.01
C GLN A 667 -24.90 -30.71 -10.58
N ILE A 668 -25.13 -29.39 -10.65
CA ILE A 668 -26.36 -28.82 -11.20
C ILE A 668 -26.53 -29.25 -12.66
N PHE A 669 -25.53 -29.02 -13.51
CA PHE A 669 -25.64 -29.29 -14.94
C PHE A 669 -25.78 -30.79 -15.26
N LEU A 670 -24.94 -31.63 -14.67
CA LEU A 670 -24.95 -33.07 -14.90
C LEU A 670 -26.25 -33.71 -14.41
N SER A 671 -26.79 -33.27 -13.27
CA SER A 671 -28.05 -33.80 -12.74
C SER A 671 -29.27 -33.30 -13.52
N GLU A 672 -29.36 -31.99 -13.81
CA GLU A 672 -30.53 -31.41 -14.44
C GLU A 672 -30.61 -31.72 -15.94
N VAL A 673 -29.47 -31.73 -16.64
CA VAL A 673 -29.42 -31.87 -18.10
C VAL A 673 -29.08 -33.30 -18.51
N ILE A 674 -27.99 -33.87 -17.96
CA ILE A 674 -27.46 -35.18 -18.40
C ILE A 674 -28.03 -36.35 -17.58
N LYS A 675 -28.77 -36.06 -16.49
CA LYS A 675 -29.33 -37.05 -15.56
C LYS A 675 -28.27 -37.95 -14.91
N TYR A 676 -27.08 -37.39 -14.68
CA TYR A 676 -25.98 -38.05 -13.97
C TYR A 676 -25.81 -37.47 -12.57
N ASP A 677 -25.92 -38.33 -11.55
CA ASP A 677 -25.69 -37.97 -10.16
C ASP A 677 -24.23 -38.23 -9.77
N ILE A 678 -23.49 -37.16 -9.51
CA ILE A 678 -22.08 -37.24 -9.13
C ILE A 678 -21.86 -37.86 -7.74
N THR A 679 -22.89 -37.92 -6.89
CA THR A 679 -22.82 -38.45 -5.52
C THR A 679 -23.15 -39.94 -5.43
N ALA A 680 -23.77 -40.50 -6.48
CA ALA A 680 -24.10 -41.92 -6.53
C ALA A 680 -22.83 -42.77 -6.46
N GLY A 681 -22.71 -43.59 -5.40
CA GLY A 681 -21.52 -44.42 -5.14
C GLY A 681 -20.33 -43.66 -4.53
N ARG A 682 -20.50 -42.38 -4.18
CA ARG A 682 -19.44 -41.49 -3.63
C ARG A 682 -19.89 -40.82 -2.33
N PRO A 683 -19.99 -41.58 -1.22
CA PRO A 683 -20.56 -41.07 0.02
C PRO A 683 -19.71 -40.00 0.71
N LYS A 684 -18.37 -40.04 0.62
CA LYS A 684 -17.53 -38.98 1.19
C LYS A 684 -17.68 -37.68 0.39
N LEU A 685 -17.77 -37.76 -0.94
CA LEU A 685 -18.05 -36.61 -1.78
C LEU A 685 -19.43 -35.99 -1.45
N ALA A 686 -20.45 -36.83 -1.22
CA ALA A 686 -21.76 -36.35 -0.80
C ALA A 686 -21.70 -35.59 0.54
N ALA A 687 -21.03 -36.17 1.54
CA ALA A 687 -20.83 -35.54 2.84
C ALA A 687 -20.02 -34.23 2.73
N TRP A 688 -18.97 -34.22 1.92
CA TRP A 688 -18.16 -33.03 1.66
C TRP A 688 -18.98 -31.87 1.07
N ILE A 689 -19.86 -32.16 0.10
CA ILE A 689 -20.79 -31.17 -0.48
C ILE A 689 -21.76 -30.66 0.60
N GLU A 690 -22.31 -31.56 1.41
CA GLU A 690 -23.26 -31.20 2.48
C GLU A 690 -22.61 -30.27 3.52
N GLU A 691 -21.41 -30.62 3.99
CA GLU A 691 -20.66 -29.84 4.98
C GLU A 691 -20.25 -28.47 4.45
N LEU A 692 -19.76 -28.40 3.19
CA LEU A 692 -19.48 -27.12 2.55
C LEU A 692 -20.73 -26.25 2.44
N ASN A 693 -21.88 -26.82 2.10
CA ASN A 693 -23.15 -26.09 2.08
C ASN A 693 -23.56 -25.53 3.45
N GLN A 694 -22.94 -25.96 4.56
CA GLN A 694 -23.13 -25.37 5.88
C GLN A 694 -22.17 -24.20 6.18
N VAL A 695 -21.10 -24.02 5.40
CA VAL A 695 -20.14 -22.92 5.58
C VAL A 695 -20.73 -21.61 5.07
N ASP A 696 -21.00 -20.66 5.97
CA ASP A 696 -21.66 -19.39 5.64
C ASP A 696 -20.89 -18.56 4.60
N ALA A 697 -19.55 -18.55 4.69
CA ALA A 697 -18.69 -17.90 3.72
C ALA A 697 -18.90 -18.42 2.29
N TYR A 698 -19.21 -19.71 2.12
CA TYR A 698 -19.56 -20.30 0.84
C TYR A 698 -21.01 -20.04 0.46
N LYS A 699 -21.97 -20.23 1.38
CA LYS A 699 -23.41 -19.99 1.14
C LYS A 699 -23.66 -18.61 0.52
N GLN A 700 -22.98 -17.58 1.01
CA GLN A 700 -23.11 -16.20 0.54
C GLN A 700 -22.65 -15.99 -0.92
N THR A 701 -21.82 -16.89 -1.45
CA THR A 701 -21.24 -16.80 -2.80
C THR A 701 -21.93 -17.69 -3.82
N LYS A 702 -22.86 -18.55 -3.38
CA LYS A 702 -23.55 -19.50 -4.26
C LYS A 702 -24.32 -18.79 -5.35
N LEU A 703 -24.48 -19.49 -6.47
CA LEU A 703 -25.26 -18.98 -7.60
C LEU A 703 -26.70 -18.69 -7.17
N LYS A 704 -27.13 -17.45 -7.37
CA LYS A 704 -28.50 -17.02 -7.08
C LYS A 704 -29.52 -17.50 -8.12
N ASP A 705 -29.06 -17.78 -9.34
CA ASP A 705 -29.89 -18.28 -10.44
C ASP A 705 -29.29 -19.57 -11.07
N PRO A 706 -29.58 -20.75 -10.49
CA PRO A 706 -29.17 -22.03 -11.06
C PRO A 706 -29.74 -22.29 -12.46
N LYS A 707 -30.95 -21.81 -12.76
CA LYS A 707 -31.60 -22.03 -14.07
C LYS A 707 -30.89 -21.25 -15.18
N GLY A 708 -30.55 -19.99 -14.92
CA GLY A 708 -29.75 -19.18 -15.85
C GLY A 708 -28.40 -19.80 -16.16
N LEU A 709 -27.72 -20.41 -15.17
CA LEU A 709 -26.48 -21.15 -15.39
C LEU A 709 -26.69 -22.33 -16.34
N VAL A 710 -27.75 -23.13 -16.14
CA VAL A 710 -28.04 -24.30 -16.98
C VAL A 710 -28.26 -23.88 -18.43
N GLU A 711 -29.03 -22.83 -18.69
CA GLU A 711 -29.24 -22.32 -20.05
C GLU A 711 -27.93 -21.80 -20.69
N LEU A 712 -27.13 -21.03 -19.94
CA LEU A 712 -25.81 -20.59 -20.39
C LEU A 712 -24.90 -21.78 -20.77
N TYR A 713 -24.92 -22.84 -19.98
CA TYR A 713 -24.07 -24.03 -20.21
C TYR A 713 -24.59 -24.88 -21.36
N LYS A 714 -25.91 -24.96 -21.58
CA LYS A 714 -26.47 -25.56 -22.79
C LYS A 714 -25.99 -24.81 -24.04
N ILE A 715 -26.06 -23.48 -24.03
CA ILE A 715 -25.58 -22.64 -25.15
C ILE A 715 -24.09 -22.89 -25.39
N ARG A 716 -23.27 -22.88 -24.33
CA ARG A 716 -21.81 -22.96 -24.43
C ARG A 716 -21.30 -24.36 -24.79
N TYR A 717 -21.95 -25.41 -24.28
CA TYR A 717 -21.42 -26.78 -24.35
C TYR A 717 -22.28 -27.74 -25.17
N MET A 718 -23.54 -27.43 -25.48
CA MET A 718 -24.42 -28.34 -26.23
C MET A 718 -24.82 -27.83 -27.62
N VAL A 719 -24.69 -26.53 -27.91
CA VAL A 719 -24.98 -25.99 -29.25
C VAL A 719 -23.76 -26.12 -30.18
N PRO A 720 -23.91 -26.67 -31.41
CA PRO A 720 -22.83 -26.70 -32.40
C PRO A 720 -22.42 -25.28 -32.82
N TYR A 721 -21.11 -25.04 -32.99
CA TYR A 721 -20.51 -23.73 -33.32
C TYR A 721 -21.11 -23.00 -34.54
N ALA A 722 -21.87 -23.67 -35.40
CA ALA A 722 -22.46 -23.10 -36.62
C ALA A 722 -23.68 -22.19 -36.39
N GLU A 723 -24.34 -22.23 -35.23
CA GLU A 723 -25.59 -21.48 -34.99
C GLU A 723 -25.40 -20.18 -34.16
N HIS A 724 -24.18 -19.84 -33.73
CA HIS A 724 -23.93 -18.64 -32.92
C HIS A 724 -24.14 -17.29 -33.65
N PHE A 725 -24.36 -17.28 -34.97
CA PHE A 725 -24.51 -16.06 -35.76
C PHE A 725 -25.95 -15.59 -35.98
N VAL A 726 -26.97 -16.29 -35.46
CA VAL A 726 -28.39 -15.96 -35.74
C VAL A 726 -29.08 -15.22 -34.58
N LEU A 727 -28.43 -15.09 -33.41
CA LEU A 727 -28.98 -14.39 -32.26
C LEU A 727 -27.94 -13.45 -31.63
N ILE A 728 -27.63 -12.35 -32.32
CA ILE A 728 -27.10 -11.11 -31.71
C ILE A 728 -27.89 -9.94 -32.29
#